data_AF-A0AA95RT88-F1
#
_entry.id   AF-A0AA95RT88-F1
#
_cell.length_a   1.000
_cell.length_b   1.000
_cell.length_c   1.000
_cell.angle_alpha   90.00
_cell.angle_beta   90.00
_cell.angle_gamma   90.00
#
_symmetry.space_group_name_H-M   'P 1'
#
loop_
_entity.id
_entity.type
_entity.pdbx_description
1 polymer ?
#
loop_
_entity_poly.entity_id
_entity_poly.type
_entity_poly.pdbx_seq_one_letter_code
_entity_poly.pdbx_strand_id
1 'polypeptide(L)'
;MHDRKVKTGIGKLLTKMIVVITLMFSFSIPLATSASPASVVSYPTPSYFATSSAYSLLVDSTTVKVVKHFDYSFAQLSYSGTATFKVTASQAITSYDISPHSYGIEATVSGKELTFSLSQAGSRYLVIKVNNLENLVIMTDPLETGAPVPNGGSVKSIMDYSGVDNTGSNLMTSKIQQAINDANARSGGGTVYFPAGIYKISQFELKSNVTLYLAAGAVLRGSTTLSDYDFTDTNFKQSNIRIVGASNVAIKGRGMIDSNGTLLTTNDFGPNRENIIRSYKNSAGTKPNNLTFEGITLRDGTTWNFNIEESTNVKITNVKILNNVHWVHGDGFDLVNTSHAVVDQCFAYTGDDVFDAKSSTEEPMTDVVYKNSVAYTESAGTKAGVAGQGSLTDLWFINIDVILAYRGISLSHDEGNGVWDDIHFIDIRTEKIFNNGPNGQFRTAPLLIWTAKYGTQVGPISNVELTRITFENINNYHSIIQGYDSSSKVSNVNITNLKINGNMIADPSQGLIDIGANTSNITFNTATTNYMITNVNSGKIVEVFGGGTTDGTKVVQWDYHAGKNQRWELVDAGGGYYKIKNVKSGKVLDVTGGSTANGALVVQWTENGGDNQQWKIVDVGGGYVKLINRNSGKALDSTGSTADGVQLTQWEDNGGDNQKWQLFSQ
;
A
#
# COMPACT_ATOMS: atom_id res chain seq x y z
N MET A 1 -31.01 -4.40 -84.21
CA MET A 1 -29.57 -4.48 -84.56
C MET A 1 -28.82 -4.32 -83.25
N HIS A 2 -28.43 -5.43 -82.61
CA HIS A 2 -27.05 -5.96 -82.57
C HIS A 2 -26.04 -4.97 -81.95
N ASP A 3 -25.17 -5.31 -81.01
CA ASP A 3 -24.98 -6.47 -80.15
C ASP A 3 -23.78 -6.13 -79.23
N ARG A 4 -23.76 -6.69 -78.01
CA ARG A 4 -22.59 -7.22 -77.25
C ARG A 4 -21.40 -6.33 -76.82
N LYS A 5 -21.12 -6.23 -75.50
CA LYS A 5 -20.43 -7.18 -74.56
C LYS A 5 -18.89 -7.06 -74.67
N VAL A 6 -17.99 -7.25 -73.69
CA VAL A 6 -17.94 -7.57 -72.24
C VAL A 6 -16.44 -7.58 -71.84
N LYS A 7 -16.10 -7.21 -70.58
CA LYS A 7 -15.04 -7.68 -69.61
C LYS A 7 -13.73 -8.36 -70.13
N THR A 8 -12.55 -8.31 -69.50
CA THR A 8 -12.09 -8.30 -68.07
C THR A 8 -10.54 -8.15 -68.07
N GLY A 9 -9.88 -7.37 -67.18
CA GLY A 9 -9.26 -7.78 -65.88
C GLY A 9 -7.73 -8.03 -66.02
N ILE A 10 -6.77 -7.79 -65.11
CA ILE A 10 -6.62 -7.33 -63.70
C ILE A 10 -5.11 -6.98 -63.47
N GLY A 11 -4.77 -6.00 -62.60
CA GLY A 11 -3.64 -6.14 -61.63
C GLY A 11 -2.56 -5.04 -61.44
N LYS A 12 -2.58 -4.37 -60.26
CA LYS A 12 -1.50 -3.66 -59.47
C LYS A 12 -0.73 -2.45 -60.08
N LEU A 13 -0.10 -1.50 -59.37
CA LEU A 13 -0.21 -0.76 -58.09
C LEU A 13 1.05 0.20 -58.00
N LEU A 14 0.93 1.43 -57.43
CA LEU A 14 1.98 2.28 -56.74
C LEU A 14 3.11 2.98 -57.59
N THR A 15 3.63 4.23 -57.40
CA THR A 15 3.45 5.37 -56.45
C THR A 15 4.21 6.66 -56.88
N LYS A 16 3.87 7.82 -56.24
CA LYS A 16 4.62 9.09 -55.91
C LYS A 16 4.85 10.10 -57.03
N MET A 17 4.83 11.44 -56.87
CA MET A 17 4.52 12.48 -55.83
C MET A 17 4.56 13.82 -56.63
N ILE A 18 3.63 14.78 -56.52
CA ILE A 18 3.64 16.07 -55.78
C ILE A 18 2.46 16.86 -56.40
N VAL A 19 1.63 17.58 -55.63
CA VAL A 19 0.92 18.84 -56.02
C VAL A 19 0.31 19.48 -54.77
N VAL A 20 0.39 20.82 -54.70
CA VAL A 20 -0.13 21.74 -53.69
C VAL A 20 -1.63 21.96 -53.84
N ILE A 21 -2.43 21.82 -52.77
CA ILE A 21 -3.79 22.41 -52.65
C ILE A 21 -4.06 22.88 -51.20
N THR A 22 -4.55 24.11 -51.12
CA THR A 22 -5.14 24.85 -49.99
C THR A 22 -6.14 24.03 -49.16
N LEU A 23 -5.94 23.91 -47.84
CA LEU A 23 -6.96 23.39 -46.91
C LEU A 23 -7.46 24.50 -45.98
N MET A 24 -8.77 24.74 -46.01
CA MET A 24 -9.51 25.49 -45.00
C MET A 24 -9.36 24.79 -43.64
N PHE A 25 -8.87 25.52 -42.63
CA PHE A 25 -8.94 25.09 -41.24
C PHE A 25 -10.38 25.25 -40.73
N SER A 26 -11.16 24.18 -40.75
CA SER A 26 -12.32 24.06 -39.88
C SER A 26 -11.83 23.98 -38.43
N PHE A 27 -12.04 25.03 -37.64
CA PHE A 27 -11.87 24.99 -36.19
C PHE A 27 -12.91 24.03 -35.61
N SER A 28 -12.52 22.77 -35.45
CA SER A 28 -13.18 21.87 -34.51
C SER A 28 -12.76 22.34 -33.12
N ILE A 29 -13.62 23.11 -32.44
CA ILE A 29 -13.52 23.26 -30.98
C ILE A 29 -13.62 21.84 -30.44
N PRO A 30 -12.59 21.28 -29.77
CA PRO A 30 -12.79 20.03 -29.06
C PRO A 30 -13.79 20.37 -27.96
N LEU A 31 -15.03 19.86 -28.08
CA LEU A 31 -15.89 19.76 -26.91
C LEU A 31 -15.05 19.07 -25.84
N ALA A 32 -14.93 19.70 -24.68
CA ALA A 32 -14.39 19.06 -23.49
C ALA A 32 -15.11 17.72 -23.35
N THR A 33 -14.41 16.63 -23.62
CA THR A 33 -14.90 15.30 -23.30
C THR A 33 -14.98 15.29 -21.79
N SER A 34 -16.20 15.37 -21.24
CA SER A 34 -16.45 15.08 -19.83
C SER A 34 -15.68 13.81 -19.50
N ALA A 35 -14.82 13.84 -18.49
CA ALA A 35 -14.16 12.64 -18.00
C ALA A 35 -15.23 11.55 -17.88
N SER A 36 -14.96 10.36 -18.43
CA SER A 36 -15.91 9.25 -18.33
C SER A 36 -16.31 9.09 -16.86
N PRO A 37 -17.61 8.97 -16.54
CA PRO A 37 -18.04 8.72 -15.17
C PRO A 37 -17.30 7.49 -14.64
N ALA A 38 -16.91 7.54 -13.36
CA ALA A 38 -16.23 6.43 -12.73
C ALA A 38 -17.08 5.16 -12.82
N SER A 39 -16.44 4.04 -13.15
CA SER A 39 -17.09 2.73 -13.06
C SER A 39 -16.85 2.19 -11.66
N VAL A 40 -17.92 2.05 -10.88
CA VAL A 40 -17.86 1.58 -9.49
C VAL A 40 -18.45 0.18 -9.37
N VAL A 41 -17.70 -0.74 -8.77
CA VAL A 41 -18.10 -2.14 -8.52
C VAL A 41 -18.07 -2.41 -7.02
N SER A 42 -19.23 -2.45 -6.39
CA SER A 42 -19.36 -2.95 -5.02
C SER A 42 -19.19 -4.47 -5.00
N TYR A 43 -18.43 -5.00 -4.04
CA TYR A 43 -18.30 -6.45 -3.91
C TYR A 43 -19.58 -7.05 -3.30
N PRO A 44 -20.05 -8.22 -3.79
CA PRO A 44 -21.16 -8.92 -3.13
C PRO A 44 -20.76 -9.30 -1.71
N THR A 45 -21.60 -8.94 -0.73
CA THR A 45 -21.35 -9.29 0.67
C THR A 45 -22.20 -10.49 1.09
N PRO A 46 -21.63 -11.48 1.81
CA PRO A 46 -22.40 -12.58 2.39
C PRO A 46 -23.56 -12.11 3.27
N SER A 47 -24.60 -12.94 3.37
CA SER A 47 -25.82 -12.65 4.14
C SER A 47 -25.58 -12.52 5.65
N TYR A 48 -24.56 -13.19 6.20
CA TYR A 48 -24.24 -13.15 7.63
C TYR A 48 -23.50 -11.87 8.07
N PHE A 49 -23.06 -11.04 7.13
CA PHE A 49 -22.45 -9.75 7.46
C PHE A 49 -23.53 -8.79 7.95
N ALA A 50 -23.43 -8.40 9.22
CA ALA A 50 -24.26 -7.37 9.82
C ALA A 50 -23.99 -6.02 9.15
N THR A 51 -25.05 -5.26 8.89
CA THR A 51 -24.94 -3.89 8.37
C THR A 51 -24.56 -2.94 9.50
N SER A 52 -23.70 -1.95 9.22
CA SER A 52 -23.41 -0.87 10.16
C SER A 52 -24.67 -0.09 10.52
N SER A 53 -24.87 0.18 11.80
CA SER A 53 -25.87 1.13 12.28
C SER A 53 -25.31 2.56 12.35
N ALA A 54 -23.98 2.71 12.27
CA ALA A 54 -23.29 3.99 12.39
C ALA A 54 -23.16 4.71 11.03
N TYR A 55 -23.04 3.96 9.94
CA TYR A 55 -22.73 4.53 8.62
C TYR A 55 -23.48 3.85 7.46
N SER A 56 -23.70 4.64 6.41
CA SER A 56 -24.01 4.15 5.07
C SER A 56 -23.10 4.84 4.05
N LEU A 57 -22.86 4.20 2.91
CA LEU A 57 -21.94 4.66 1.88
C LEU A 57 -22.58 4.63 0.50
N LEU A 58 -22.54 5.78 -0.17
CA LEU A 58 -22.85 5.93 -1.58
C LEU A 58 -21.58 6.39 -2.31
N VAL A 59 -21.20 5.68 -3.37
CA VAL A 59 -20.08 6.07 -4.24
C VAL A 59 -20.64 6.35 -5.63
N ASP A 60 -20.65 7.62 -6.02
CA ASP A 60 -21.45 8.16 -7.12
C ASP A 60 -22.93 7.74 -7.02
N SER A 61 -23.38 6.85 -7.91
CA SER A 61 -24.74 6.28 -7.87
C SER A 61 -24.81 4.87 -7.27
N THR A 62 -23.68 4.30 -6.86
CA THR A 62 -23.57 2.92 -6.39
C THR A 62 -23.60 2.86 -4.87
N THR A 63 -24.63 2.23 -4.31
CA THR A 63 -24.68 1.92 -2.88
C THR A 63 -23.67 0.83 -2.57
N VAL A 64 -22.79 1.08 -1.61
CA VAL A 64 -21.82 0.09 -1.11
C VAL A 64 -22.24 -0.31 0.30
N LYS A 65 -22.34 -1.61 0.57
CA LYS A 65 -22.71 -2.08 1.91
C LYS A 65 -21.58 -1.77 2.89
N VAL A 66 -21.93 -1.10 3.99
CA VAL A 66 -21.04 -0.92 5.14
C VAL A 66 -21.33 -2.03 6.15
N VAL A 67 -20.32 -2.84 6.42
CA VAL A 67 -20.39 -4.02 7.28
C VAL A 67 -19.91 -3.66 8.68
N LYS A 68 -20.70 -4.01 9.70
CA LYS A 68 -20.27 -3.91 11.10
C LYS A 68 -19.26 -5.00 11.42
N HIS A 69 -18.14 -4.64 12.03
CA HIS A 69 -17.09 -5.60 12.40
C HIS A 69 -16.38 -5.19 13.70
N PHE A 70 -16.48 -6.03 14.74
CA PHE A 70 -15.90 -5.75 16.06
C PHE A 70 -16.26 -4.35 16.58
N ASP A 71 -15.29 -3.48 16.81
CA ASP A 71 -15.40 -2.10 17.28
C ASP A 71 -15.36 -1.06 16.14
N TYR A 72 -15.36 -1.50 14.87
CA TYR A 72 -15.38 -0.65 13.68
C TYR A 72 -16.41 -1.12 12.64
N SER A 73 -16.44 -0.43 11.51
CA SER A 73 -17.22 -0.77 10.33
C SER A 73 -16.33 -0.72 9.10
N PHE A 74 -16.62 -1.49 8.05
CA PHE A 74 -15.84 -1.44 6.81
C PHE A 74 -16.70 -1.52 5.54
N ALA A 75 -16.15 -1.03 4.43
CA ALA A 75 -16.69 -1.16 3.10
C ALA A 75 -15.58 -1.54 2.10
N GLN A 76 -15.92 -2.32 1.08
CA GLN A 76 -14.99 -2.75 0.03
C GLN A 76 -15.62 -2.59 -1.35
N LEU A 77 -14.83 -2.07 -2.29
CA LEU A 77 -15.25 -1.86 -3.67
C LEU A 77 -14.04 -1.79 -4.61
N SER A 78 -14.30 -1.90 -5.90
CA SER A 78 -13.37 -1.44 -6.94
C SER A 78 -13.94 -0.23 -7.67
N TYR A 79 -13.07 0.65 -8.18
CA TYR A 79 -13.50 1.69 -9.11
C TYR A 79 -12.42 2.06 -10.12
N SER A 80 -12.75 2.94 -11.08
CA SER A 80 -11.82 3.56 -12.03
C SER A 80 -12.18 5.04 -12.21
N GLY A 81 -11.23 5.87 -12.65
CA GLY A 81 -11.46 7.30 -12.83
C GLY A 81 -11.58 8.03 -11.48
N THR A 82 -12.35 9.12 -11.42
CA THR A 82 -12.59 9.87 -10.18
C THR A 82 -14.01 9.64 -9.70
N ALA A 83 -14.17 9.17 -8.46
CA ALA A 83 -15.47 8.89 -7.85
C ALA A 83 -15.74 9.78 -6.64
N THR A 84 -17.01 10.15 -6.46
CA THR A 84 -17.49 10.90 -5.29
C THR A 84 -17.96 9.94 -4.21
N PHE A 85 -17.36 10.02 -3.04
CA PHE A 85 -17.73 9.24 -1.86
C PHE A 85 -18.62 10.10 -0.97
N LYS A 86 -19.79 9.58 -0.64
CA LYS A 86 -20.73 10.18 0.31
C LYS A 86 -20.95 9.20 1.46
N VAL A 87 -20.33 9.50 2.59
CA VAL A 87 -20.52 8.80 3.86
C VAL A 87 -21.62 9.49 4.63
N THR A 88 -22.71 8.77 4.94
CA THR A 88 -23.78 9.29 5.79
C THR A 88 -23.70 8.64 7.16
N ALA A 89 -23.39 9.44 8.18
CA ALA A 89 -23.32 9.02 9.57
C ALA A 89 -24.72 8.95 10.23
N SER A 90 -24.84 8.19 11.31
CA SER A 90 -26.08 8.06 12.10
C SER A 90 -26.49 9.35 12.81
N GLN A 91 -25.53 10.25 13.03
CA GLN A 91 -25.68 11.54 13.70
C GLN A 91 -25.10 12.70 12.88
N ALA A 92 -25.43 13.94 13.26
CA ALA A 92 -24.85 15.12 12.63
C ALA A 92 -23.34 15.16 12.87
N ILE A 93 -22.58 15.52 11.83
CA ILE A 93 -21.12 15.54 11.86
C ILE A 93 -20.66 16.88 12.42
N THR A 94 -19.97 16.84 13.56
CA THR A 94 -19.36 18.01 14.21
C THR A 94 -17.84 17.98 14.11
N SER A 95 -17.26 16.81 13.95
CA SER A 95 -15.85 16.61 13.67
C SER A 95 -15.66 15.37 12.79
N TYR A 96 -14.66 15.39 11.94
CA TYR A 96 -14.25 14.22 11.18
C TYR A 96 -12.72 14.20 11.03
N ASP A 97 -12.21 13.02 10.70
CA ASP A 97 -10.83 12.77 10.34
C ASP A 97 -10.78 11.71 9.24
N ILE A 98 -9.96 11.92 8.21
CA ILE A 98 -9.79 10.97 7.09
C ILE A 98 -8.30 10.63 6.99
N SER A 99 -7.93 9.50 7.56
CA SER A 99 -6.59 8.93 7.46
C SER A 99 -6.49 7.99 6.25
N PRO A 100 -5.30 7.82 5.63
CA PRO A 100 -4.07 8.53 5.91
C PRO A 100 -4.09 10.03 5.54
N HIS A 101 -3.57 10.89 6.40
CA HIS A 101 -3.43 12.34 6.17
C HIS A 101 -2.53 12.65 4.97
N SER A 102 -1.58 11.76 4.68
CA SER A 102 -0.68 11.86 3.53
C SER A 102 -1.40 11.86 2.18
N TYR A 103 -2.63 11.36 2.12
CA TYR A 103 -3.46 11.45 0.91
C TYR A 103 -4.06 12.83 0.67
N GLY A 104 -4.03 13.73 1.66
CA GLY A 104 -4.49 15.11 1.51
C GLY A 104 -5.98 15.24 1.13
N ILE A 105 -6.81 14.31 1.61
CA ILE A 105 -8.23 14.23 1.26
C ILE A 105 -8.99 15.32 2.02
N GLU A 106 -9.59 16.24 1.27
CA GLU A 106 -10.50 17.24 1.81
C GLU A 106 -11.95 16.80 1.61
N ALA A 107 -12.79 17.06 2.61
CA ALA A 107 -14.19 16.69 2.60
C ALA A 107 -15.11 17.86 2.99
N THR A 108 -16.32 17.85 2.45
CA THR A 108 -17.40 18.78 2.81
C THR A 108 -18.40 18.08 3.72
N VAL A 109 -18.87 18.80 4.74
CA VAL A 109 -19.91 18.32 5.66
C VAL A 109 -21.24 19.01 5.38
N SER A 110 -22.31 18.24 5.26
CA SER A 110 -23.69 18.72 5.20
C SER A 110 -24.58 17.90 6.12
N GLY A 111 -24.85 18.41 7.32
CA GLY A 111 -25.63 17.71 8.33
C GLY A 111 -24.99 16.38 8.75
N LYS A 112 -25.50 15.27 8.24
CA LYS A 112 -24.97 13.91 8.52
C LYS A 112 -24.06 13.36 7.42
N GLU A 113 -23.90 14.09 6.32
CA GLU A 113 -23.16 13.63 5.14
C GLU A 113 -21.75 14.23 5.11
N LEU A 114 -20.74 13.37 4.97
CA LEU A 114 -19.36 13.70 4.65
C LEU A 114 -19.12 13.32 3.19
N THR A 115 -18.79 14.31 2.35
CA THR A 115 -18.59 14.11 0.91
C THR A 115 -17.18 14.50 0.50
N PHE A 116 -16.48 13.59 -0.20
CA PHE A 116 -15.15 13.81 -0.76
C PHE A 116 -15.01 13.10 -2.11
N SER A 117 -13.97 13.40 -2.88
CA SER A 117 -13.68 12.74 -4.15
C SER A 117 -12.31 12.09 -4.13
N LEU A 118 -12.18 10.94 -4.77
CA LEU A 118 -10.91 10.25 -4.96
C LEU A 118 -10.70 9.89 -6.43
N SER A 119 -9.50 10.17 -6.92
CA SER A 119 -9.04 9.68 -8.23
C SER A 119 -8.36 8.33 -8.08
N GLN A 120 -8.75 7.38 -8.92
CA GLN A 120 -8.21 6.04 -8.90
C GLN A 120 -6.92 5.92 -9.70
N ALA A 121 -5.90 5.40 -9.02
CA ALA A 121 -4.61 5.10 -9.64
C ALA A 121 -3.83 3.98 -8.92
N GLY A 122 -4.46 3.35 -7.94
CA GLY A 122 -3.96 2.28 -7.09
C GLY A 122 -5.00 2.01 -6.01
N SER A 123 -4.78 1.00 -5.16
CA SER A 123 -5.70 0.80 -4.04
C SER A 123 -5.60 1.96 -3.04
N ARG A 124 -6.73 2.34 -2.43
CA ARG A 124 -6.77 3.31 -1.32
C ARG A 124 -7.45 2.69 -0.12
N TYR A 125 -6.80 2.86 1.04
CA TYR A 125 -7.27 2.36 2.31
C TYR A 125 -7.42 3.54 3.24
N LEU A 126 -8.66 3.79 3.67
CA LEU A 126 -8.99 4.92 4.53
C LEU A 126 -9.49 4.41 5.87
N VAL A 127 -9.15 5.12 6.93
CA VAL A 127 -9.81 5.01 8.23
C VAL A 127 -10.42 6.38 8.52
N ILE A 128 -11.75 6.41 8.59
CA ILE A 128 -12.52 7.64 8.79
C ILE A 128 -13.07 7.63 10.21
N LYS A 129 -12.76 8.67 10.98
CA LYS A 129 -13.36 8.93 12.29
C LYS A 129 -14.40 10.03 12.16
N VAL A 130 -15.63 9.79 12.62
CA VAL A 130 -16.68 10.82 12.71
C VAL A 130 -17.12 10.97 14.15
N ASN A 131 -16.96 12.17 14.72
CA ASN A 131 -17.25 12.45 16.14
C ASN A 131 -16.70 11.33 17.05
N ASN A 132 -17.56 10.78 17.92
CA ASN A 132 -17.28 9.63 18.78
C ASN A 132 -17.81 8.30 18.24
N LEU A 133 -18.24 8.24 16.97
CA LEU A 133 -18.66 6.97 16.36
C LEU A 133 -17.47 6.03 16.19
N GLU A 134 -17.75 4.77 15.96
CA GLU A 134 -16.75 3.77 15.56
C GLU A 134 -16.01 4.18 14.29
N ASN A 135 -14.81 3.62 14.08
CA ASN A 135 -14.06 3.87 12.86
C ASN A 135 -14.80 3.29 11.64
N LEU A 136 -14.75 3.99 10.51
CA LEU A 136 -15.18 3.47 9.22
C LEU A 136 -13.96 3.23 8.34
N VAL A 137 -13.72 1.98 7.97
CA VAL A 137 -12.65 1.56 7.05
C VAL A 137 -13.19 1.49 5.63
N ILE A 138 -12.63 2.25 4.68
CA ILE A 138 -12.99 2.14 3.26
C ILE A 138 -11.78 1.60 2.51
N MET A 139 -11.91 0.40 1.93
CA MET A 139 -10.87 -0.20 1.09
C MET A 139 -11.34 -0.22 -0.36
N THR A 140 -10.58 0.45 -1.21
CA THR A 140 -10.86 0.54 -2.63
C THR A 140 -9.72 -0.08 -3.42
N ASP A 141 -10.05 -0.86 -4.44
CA ASP A 141 -9.08 -1.42 -5.38
C ASP A 141 -9.34 -0.89 -6.80
N PRO A 142 -8.35 -0.92 -7.71
CA PRO A 142 -8.61 -0.73 -9.13
C PRO A 142 -9.53 -1.84 -9.63
N LEU A 143 -10.34 -1.52 -10.65
CA LEU A 143 -11.09 -2.53 -11.38
C LEU A 143 -10.18 -3.71 -11.73
N GLU A 144 -10.64 -4.90 -11.40
CA GLU A 144 -9.86 -6.10 -11.62
C GLU A 144 -9.68 -6.36 -13.12
N THR A 145 -8.42 -6.55 -13.54
CA THR A 145 -8.07 -6.90 -14.92
C THR A 145 -7.53 -8.32 -14.97
N GLY A 146 -7.92 -9.11 -15.97
CA GLY A 146 -7.37 -10.44 -16.18
C GLY A 146 -7.92 -11.52 -15.24
N ALA A 147 -9.11 -11.32 -14.67
CA ALA A 147 -9.84 -12.36 -13.96
C ALA A 147 -9.98 -13.62 -14.86
N PRO A 148 -9.61 -14.83 -14.39
CA PRO A 148 -9.72 -16.04 -15.17
C PRO A 148 -11.18 -16.36 -15.48
N VAL A 149 -11.43 -16.77 -16.72
CA VAL A 149 -12.76 -17.24 -17.12
C VAL A 149 -12.99 -18.63 -16.49
N PRO A 150 -14.09 -18.83 -15.74
CA PRO A 150 -14.43 -20.15 -15.21
C PRO A 150 -14.44 -21.20 -16.32
N ASN A 151 -13.76 -22.32 -16.09
CA ASN A 151 -13.68 -23.45 -17.04
C ASN A 151 -13.01 -23.12 -18.39
N GLY A 152 -12.23 -22.04 -18.46
CA GLY A 152 -11.34 -21.72 -19.58
C GLY A 152 -9.92 -22.26 -19.37
N GLY A 153 -9.38 -22.97 -20.35
CA GLY A 153 -7.98 -23.45 -20.31
C GLY A 153 -7.70 -24.38 -19.12
N SER A 154 -6.74 -23.99 -18.26
CA SER A 154 -6.34 -24.74 -17.06
C SER A 154 -7.19 -24.42 -15.81
N VAL A 155 -8.22 -23.58 -15.95
CA VAL A 155 -9.10 -23.16 -14.85
C VAL A 155 -10.25 -24.15 -14.69
N LYS A 156 -10.53 -24.54 -13.45
CA LYS A 156 -11.71 -25.35 -13.08
C LYS A 156 -12.47 -24.70 -11.93
N SER A 157 -13.78 -24.57 -12.08
CA SER A 157 -14.65 -24.11 -11.01
C SER A 157 -14.74 -25.16 -9.90
N ILE A 158 -14.71 -24.73 -8.64
CA ILE A 158 -15.01 -25.62 -7.50
C ILE A 158 -16.42 -26.21 -7.61
N MET A 159 -17.35 -25.49 -8.25
CA MET A 159 -18.74 -25.94 -8.44
C MET A 159 -18.87 -27.14 -9.40
N ASP A 160 -17.81 -27.47 -10.16
CA ASP A 160 -17.81 -28.66 -11.02
C ASP A 160 -17.63 -29.96 -10.21
N TYR A 161 -17.24 -29.86 -8.94
CA TYR A 161 -17.06 -31.00 -8.05
C TYR A 161 -18.39 -31.39 -7.40
N SER A 162 -18.81 -32.64 -7.60
CA SER A 162 -20.07 -33.15 -7.06
C SER A 162 -20.11 -33.05 -5.52
N GLY A 163 -21.22 -32.50 -5.01
CA GLY A 163 -21.48 -32.31 -3.58
C GLY A 163 -20.87 -31.04 -2.98
N VAL A 164 -20.37 -30.11 -3.81
CA VAL A 164 -19.93 -28.79 -3.33
C VAL A 164 -21.13 -27.93 -2.91
N ASP A 165 -21.04 -27.37 -1.71
CA ASP A 165 -21.97 -26.45 -1.09
C ASP A 165 -21.34 -25.06 -0.97
N ASN A 166 -22.00 -24.06 -1.55
CA ASN A 166 -21.60 -22.65 -1.49
C ASN A 166 -22.56 -21.80 -0.62
N THR A 167 -23.39 -22.43 0.21
CA THR A 167 -24.27 -21.76 1.20
C THR A 167 -23.59 -21.56 2.56
N GLY A 168 -22.48 -22.27 2.81
CA GLY A 168 -21.79 -22.30 4.10
C GLY A 168 -22.39 -23.28 5.11
N SER A 169 -23.28 -24.18 4.69
CA SER A 169 -23.92 -25.15 5.60
C SER A 169 -22.99 -26.32 5.91
N ASN A 170 -22.37 -26.92 4.89
CA ASN A 170 -21.56 -28.14 5.01
C ASN A 170 -20.06 -27.84 4.90
N LEU A 171 -19.24 -28.64 5.58
CA LEU A 171 -17.77 -28.55 5.52
C LEU A 171 -17.25 -29.02 4.15
N MET A 172 -16.56 -28.13 3.43
CA MET A 172 -16.07 -28.34 2.07
C MET A 172 -14.58 -28.66 1.97
N THR A 173 -13.86 -28.75 3.09
CA THR A 173 -12.41 -28.95 3.13
C THR A 173 -11.93 -30.10 2.25
N SER A 174 -12.60 -31.27 2.29
CA SER A 174 -12.21 -32.44 1.50
C SER A 174 -12.42 -32.25 0.00
N LYS A 175 -13.49 -31.55 -0.40
CA LYS A 175 -13.79 -31.22 -1.80
C LYS A 175 -12.82 -30.18 -2.36
N ILE A 176 -12.48 -29.19 -1.56
CA ILE A 176 -11.47 -28.19 -1.91
C ILE A 176 -10.09 -28.86 -2.05
N GLN A 177 -9.70 -29.73 -1.13
CA GLN A 177 -8.45 -30.47 -1.25
C GLN A 177 -8.42 -31.37 -2.49
N GLN A 178 -9.54 -32.01 -2.83
CA GLN A 178 -9.66 -32.78 -4.08
C GLN A 178 -9.41 -31.88 -5.31
N ALA A 179 -10.04 -30.70 -5.37
CA ALA A 179 -9.87 -29.77 -6.48
C ALA A 179 -8.42 -29.25 -6.60
N ILE A 180 -7.76 -28.99 -5.47
CA ILE A 180 -6.34 -28.62 -5.41
C ILE A 180 -5.46 -29.76 -5.96
N ASN A 181 -5.70 -30.99 -5.52
CA ASN A 181 -4.92 -32.16 -5.96
C ASN A 181 -5.09 -32.38 -7.47
N ASP A 182 -6.30 -32.25 -8.00
CA ASP A 182 -6.58 -32.37 -9.43
C ASP A 182 -5.94 -31.24 -10.24
N ALA A 183 -5.89 -30.02 -9.71
CA ALA A 183 -5.20 -28.90 -10.36
C ALA A 183 -3.68 -29.13 -10.38
N ASN A 184 -3.10 -29.59 -9.27
CA ASN A 184 -1.68 -29.92 -9.15
C ASN A 184 -1.27 -31.05 -10.11
N ALA A 185 -2.13 -32.05 -10.32
CA ALA A 185 -1.85 -33.20 -11.19
C ALA A 185 -1.86 -32.86 -12.70
N ARG A 186 -2.33 -31.68 -13.10
CA ARG A 186 -2.34 -31.25 -14.51
C ARG A 186 -0.94 -30.88 -14.99
N SER A 187 -0.65 -31.11 -16.27
CA SER A 187 0.58 -30.63 -16.90
C SER A 187 0.64 -29.10 -16.81
N GLY A 188 1.64 -28.57 -16.09
CA GLY A 188 1.78 -27.14 -15.83
C GLY A 188 0.92 -26.58 -14.69
N GLY A 189 0.16 -27.43 -13.98
CA GLY A 189 -0.72 -27.00 -12.89
C GLY A 189 -2.08 -26.45 -13.34
N GLY A 190 -2.74 -25.69 -12.47
CA GLY A 190 -4.07 -25.16 -12.77
C GLY A 190 -4.65 -24.20 -11.74
N THR A 191 -5.75 -23.56 -12.13
CA THR A 191 -6.50 -22.66 -11.25
C THR A 191 -7.76 -23.34 -10.74
N VAL A 192 -8.01 -23.27 -9.42
CA VAL A 192 -9.30 -23.59 -8.80
C VAL A 192 -10.05 -22.27 -8.60
N TYR A 193 -11.15 -22.11 -9.34
CA TYR A 193 -11.97 -20.91 -9.35
C TYR A 193 -13.14 -21.04 -8.36
N PHE A 194 -13.29 -20.07 -7.46
CA PHE A 194 -14.39 -19.96 -6.53
C PHE A 194 -15.32 -18.81 -6.96
N PRO A 195 -16.54 -19.10 -7.44
CA PRO A 195 -17.54 -18.07 -7.65
C PRO A 195 -18.06 -17.52 -6.31
N ALA A 196 -18.87 -16.45 -6.38
CA ALA A 196 -19.53 -15.91 -5.19
C ALA A 196 -20.32 -16.99 -4.43
N GLY A 197 -20.18 -17.01 -3.11
CA GLY A 197 -20.70 -18.04 -2.24
C GLY A 197 -19.88 -18.21 -0.97
N ILE A 198 -20.44 -18.90 0.02
CA ILE A 198 -19.80 -19.19 1.29
C ILE A 198 -19.40 -20.66 1.29
N TYR A 199 -18.11 -20.94 1.43
CA TYR A 199 -17.55 -22.28 1.47
C TYR A 199 -17.00 -22.52 2.87
N LYS A 200 -17.67 -23.36 3.66
CA LYS A 200 -17.20 -23.66 5.01
C LYS A 200 -15.94 -24.53 4.95
N ILE A 201 -14.88 -24.14 5.64
CA ILE A 201 -13.58 -24.80 5.63
C ILE A 201 -13.07 -25.06 7.04
N SER A 202 -12.11 -25.96 7.16
CA SER A 202 -11.20 -26.06 8.30
C SER A 202 -9.76 -25.83 7.80
N GLN A 203 -8.92 -26.85 7.82
CA GLN A 203 -7.51 -26.77 7.39
C GLN A 203 -7.30 -27.55 6.09
N PHE A 204 -6.67 -26.94 5.09
CA PHE A 204 -6.23 -27.63 3.87
C PHE A 204 -4.86 -27.16 3.41
N GLU A 205 -4.24 -27.89 2.48
CA GLU A 205 -2.90 -27.62 1.98
C GLU A 205 -2.91 -27.27 0.50
N LEU A 206 -2.29 -26.15 0.14
CA LEU A 206 -2.01 -25.78 -1.24
C LEU A 206 -0.76 -26.48 -1.77
N LYS A 207 -0.89 -26.98 -3.00
CA LYS A 207 0.15 -27.76 -3.69
C LYS A 207 0.82 -26.93 -4.78
N SER A 208 2.00 -27.35 -5.21
CA SER A 208 2.77 -26.65 -6.25
C SER A 208 1.99 -26.44 -7.54
N ASN A 209 2.25 -25.35 -8.25
CA ASN A 209 1.60 -24.99 -9.52
C ASN A 209 0.06 -24.82 -9.42
N VAL A 210 -0.47 -24.58 -8.23
CA VAL A 210 -1.91 -24.33 -8.02
C VAL A 210 -2.15 -22.85 -7.73
N THR A 211 -3.13 -22.28 -8.45
CA THR A 211 -3.72 -20.99 -8.11
C THR A 211 -5.11 -21.20 -7.53
N LEU A 212 -5.41 -20.62 -6.37
CA LEU A 212 -6.79 -20.38 -5.97
C LEU A 212 -7.20 -18.99 -6.48
N TYR A 213 -8.33 -18.91 -7.16
CA TYR A 213 -8.92 -17.64 -7.55
C TYR A 213 -10.27 -17.47 -6.85
N LEU A 214 -10.36 -16.47 -5.96
CA LEU A 214 -11.56 -16.14 -5.19
C LEU A 214 -12.23 -14.92 -5.83
N ALA A 215 -13.32 -15.13 -6.56
CA ALA A 215 -14.08 -14.04 -7.16
C ALA A 215 -14.66 -13.12 -6.08
N ALA A 216 -15.02 -11.88 -6.45
CA ALA A 216 -15.73 -10.98 -5.54
C ALA A 216 -17.00 -11.66 -4.96
N GLY A 217 -17.12 -11.68 -3.64
CA GLY A 217 -18.20 -12.35 -2.91
C GLY A 217 -17.99 -13.84 -2.65
N ALA A 218 -16.89 -14.45 -3.10
CA ALA A 218 -16.46 -15.77 -2.65
C ALA A 218 -15.86 -15.64 -1.25
N VAL A 219 -16.32 -16.48 -0.31
CA VAL A 219 -15.80 -16.50 1.06
C VAL A 219 -15.46 -17.92 1.48
N LEU A 220 -14.17 -18.16 1.74
CA LEU A 220 -13.73 -19.35 2.46
C LEU A 220 -13.87 -19.08 3.95
N ARG A 221 -14.86 -19.69 4.61
CA ARG A 221 -15.23 -19.37 5.99
C ARG A 221 -14.87 -20.51 6.94
N GLY A 222 -14.10 -20.23 7.99
CA GLY A 222 -13.75 -21.20 9.03
C GLY A 222 -14.99 -21.79 9.72
N SER A 223 -14.92 -23.09 9.99
CA SER A 223 -15.89 -23.80 10.82
C SER A 223 -15.85 -23.29 12.25
N THR A 224 -16.99 -23.32 12.94
CA THR A 224 -17.06 -23.04 14.38
C THR A 224 -16.99 -24.32 15.23
N THR A 225 -16.80 -25.48 14.59
CA THR A 225 -16.77 -26.77 15.25
C THR A 225 -15.33 -27.18 15.51
N LEU A 226 -14.92 -27.22 16.78
CA LEU A 226 -13.53 -27.55 17.17
C LEU A 226 -13.04 -28.90 16.62
N SER A 227 -13.90 -29.91 16.51
CA SER A 227 -13.53 -31.23 15.98
C SER A 227 -13.26 -31.27 14.48
N ASP A 228 -13.55 -30.19 13.74
CA ASP A 228 -13.21 -30.09 12.31
C ASP A 228 -11.72 -29.76 12.09
N TYR A 229 -11.02 -29.42 13.17
CA TYR A 229 -9.64 -28.95 13.20
C TYR A 229 -8.71 -29.95 13.86
N ASP A 230 -7.46 -29.96 13.41
CA ASP A 230 -6.37 -30.68 14.07
C ASP A 230 -5.50 -29.69 14.85
N PHE A 231 -5.67 -29.68 16.18
CA PHE A 231 -4.87 -28.89 17.12
C PHE A 231 -3.77 -29.71 17.81
N THR A 232 -3.43 -30.90 17.30
CA THR A 232 -2.42 -31.76 17.94
C THR A 232 -0.98 -31.27 17.74
N ASP A 233 -0.74 -30.36 16.79
CA ASP A 233 0.57 -29.74 16.57
C ASP A 233 0.82 -28.60 17.59
N THR A 234 1.67 -28.83 18.59
CA THR A 234 1.79 -27.91 19.74
C THR A 234 2.59 -26.61 19.47
N ASN A 235 3.06 -26.37 18.23
CA ASN A 235 4.00 -25.29 17.92
C ASN A 235 3.40 -24.12 17.13
N PHE A 236 2.13 -23.75 17.40
CA PHE A 236 1.43 -22.66 16.66
C PHE A 236 1.43 -22.88 15.15
N LYS A 237 1.30 -24.14 14.72
CA LYS A 237 1.43 -24.51 13.30
C LYS A 237 0.12 -24.60 12.54
N GLN A 238 -0.99 -24.35 13.23
CA GLN A 238 -2.33 -24.47 12.67
C GLN A 238 -2.66 -23.29 11.77
N SER A 239 -3.24 -23.59 10.62
CA SER A 239 -3.74 -22.56 9.73
C SER A 239 -4.83 -23.09 8.82
N ASN A 240 -5.77 -22.22 8.43
CA ASN A 240 -6.80 -22.61 7.46
C ASN A 240 -6.18 -23.03 6.13
N ILE A 241 -5.12 -22.33 5.70
CA ILE A 241 -4.40 -22.63 4.47
C ILE A 241 -2.91 -22.79 4.74
N ARG A 242 -2.38 -23.99 4.46
CA ARG A 242 -0.95 -24.31 4.56
C ARG A 242 -0.28 -24.39 3.18
N ILE A 243 0.94 -23.89 3.08
CA ILE A 243 1.82 -24.06 1.92
C ILE A 243 3.13 -24.70 2.39
N VAL A 244 3.30 -26.01 2.14
CA VAL A 244 4.38 -26.79 2.73
C VAL A 244 5.38 -27.24 1.67
N GLY A 245 6.54 -26.58 1.60
CA GLY A 245 7.57 -26.83 0.60
C GLY A 245 7.10 -26.79 -0.86
N ALA A 246 6.01 -26.07 -1.14
CA ALA A 246 5.38 -26.01 -2.45
C ALA A 246 5.89 -24.82 -3.28
N SER A 247 5.91 -24.95 -4.60
CA SER A 247 6.39 -23.89 -5.51
C SER A 247 5.34 -23.43 -6.51
N ASN A 248 5.42 -22.18 -6.96
CA ASN A 248 4.51 -21.60 -7.96
C ASN A 248 3.05 -21.65 -7.46
N VAL A 249 2.81 -21.16 -6.25
CA VAL A 249 1.48 -21.13 -5.63
C VAL A 249 0.94 -19.73 -5.68
N ALA A 250 -0.36 -19.59 -5.95
CA ALA A 250 -1.01 -18.29 -5.88
C ALA A 250 -2.39 -18.32 -5.21
N ILE A 251 -2.76 -17.25 -4.53
CA ILE A 251 -4.13 -16.97 -4.09
C ILE A 251 -4.49 -15.56 -4.57
N LYS A 252 -5.49 -15.46 -5.43
CA LYS A 252 -5.83 -14.23 -6.15
C LYS A 252 -7.32 -13.92 -6.08
N GLY A 253 -7.67 -12.68 -6.42
CA GLY A 253 -9.03 -12.24 -6.70
C GLY A 253 -9.49 -11.14 -5.76
N ARG A 254 -10.81 -11.03 -5.54
CA ARG A 254 -11.44 -10.05 -4.64
C ARG A 254 -12.32 -10.72 -3.58
N GLY A 255 -12.18 -12.03 -3.42
CA GLY A 255 -12.84 -12.80 -2.38
C GLY A 255 -12.16 -12.67 -1.01
N MET A 256 -12.74 -13.35 -0.03
CA MET A 256 -12.34 -13.28 1.37
C MET A 256 -12.01 -14.67 1.93
N ILE A 257 -11.03 -14.71 2.82
CA ILE A 257 -10.79 -15.83 3.74
C ILE A 257 -11.12 -15.33 5.13
N ASP A 258 -12.20 -15.85 5.69
CA ASP A 258 -12.77 -15.45 6.97
C ASP A 258 -12.59 -16.60 7.95
N SER A 259 -11.56 -16.54 8.80
CA SER A 259 -11.23 -17.63 9.72
C SER A 259 -12.32 -17.85 10.77
N ASN A 260 -13.23 -16.89 10.97
CA ASN A 260 -14.32 -17.00 11.94
C ASN A 260 -13.79 -17.29 13.35
N GLY A 261 -12.55 -16.85 13.62
CA GLY A 261 -11.71 -17.41 14.66
C GLY A 261 -12.11 -16.96 16.05
N THR A 262 -12.58 -15.73 16.22
CA THR A 262 -13.11 -15.25 17.51
C THR A 262 -14.37 -16.00 17.98
N LEU A 263 -15.02 -16.78 17.11
CA LEU A 263 -16.08 -17.72 17.50
C LEU A 263 -15.53 -19.13 17.82
N LEU A 264 -14.34 -19.47 17.35
CA LEU A 264 -13.68 -20.77 17.55
C LEU A 264 -12.90 -20.81 18.88
N THR A 265 -12.33 -19.68 19.32
CA THR A 265 -11.60 -19.56 20.59
C THR A 265 -12.11 -18.40 21.44
N THR A 266 -12.19 -18.62 22.76
CA THR A 266 -12.84 -17.71 23.71
C THR A 266 -11.91 -16.63 24.27
N ASN A 267 -10.60 -16.75 24.08
CA ASN A 267 -9.63 -15.73 24.44
C ASN A 267 -8.33 -15.86 23.64
N ASP A 268 -7.55 -14.78 23.65
CA ASP A 268 -6.30 -14.62 22.91
C ASP A 268 -5.17 -15.55 23.35
N PHE A 269 -5.24 -16.13 24.56
CA PHE A 269 -4.26 -17.10 25.05
C PHE A 269 -4.77 -18.55 24.99
N GLY A 270 -5.88 -18.78 24.28
CA GLY A 270 -6.47 -20.10 24.14
C GLY A 270 -5.58 -21.07 23.36
N PRO A 271 -5.73 -22.39 23.58
CA PRO A 271 -4.97 -23.40 22.85
C PRO A 271 -5.41 -23.58 21.39
N ASN A 272 -6.59 -23.07 21.01
CA ASN A 272 -7.22 -23.32 19.71
C ASN A 272 -7.10 -22.09 18.79
N ARG A 273 -5.87 -21.71 18.47
CA ARG A 273 -5.56 -20.54 17.62
C ARG A 273 -5.01 -20.99 16.26
N GLU A 274 -5.35 -20.26 15.21
CA GLU A 274 -4.93 -20.55 13.84
C GLU A 274 -4.50 -19.27 13.11
N ASN A 275 -3.43 -19.39 12.32
CA ASN A 275 -3.14 -18.43 11.27
C ASN A 275 -4.20 -18.56 10.17
N ILE A 276 -4.41 -17.50 9.39
CA ILE A 276 -5.28 -17.60 8.21
C ILE A 276 -4.53 -18.32 7.10
N ILE A 277 -3.31 -17.86 6.82
CA ILE A 277 -2.41 -18.45 5.82
C ILE A 277 -1.04 -18.63 6.46
N ARG A 278 -0.45 -19.81 6.25
CA ARG A 278 0.90 -20.10 6.69
C ARG A 278 1.72 -20.86 5.64
N SER A 279 3.00 -20.56 5.54
CA SER A 279 3.96 -21.35 4.75
C SER A 279 5.15 -21.79 5.59
N TYR A 280 5.75 -22.93 5.27
CA TYR A 280 6.97 -23.43 5.93
C TYR A 280 7.62 -24.56 5.11
N LYS A 281 8.86 -24.93 5.46
CA LYS A 281 9.55 -26.04 4.78
C LYS A 281 8.84 -27.38 4.98
N ASN A 282 8.94 -28.25 3.99
CA ASN A 282 8.57 -29.65 4.20
C ASN A 282 9.61 -30.41 5.04
N SER A 283 9.32 -31.67 5.39
CA SER A 283 10.22 -32.52 6.18
C SER A 283 11.56 -32.84 5.50
N ALA A 284 11.66 -32.62 4.18
CA ALA A 284 12.92 -32.74 3.43
C ALA A 284 13.71 -31.41 3.38
N GLY A 285 13.26 -30.37 4.09
CA GLY A 285 13.90 -29.05 4.10
C GLY A 285 13.64 -28.21 2.84
N THR A 286 12.70 -28.62 1.97
CA THR A 286 12.35 -27.84 0.78
C THR A 286 11.55 -26.60 1.18
N LYS A 287 12.04 -25.42 0.81
CA LYS A 287 11.36 -24.14 1.02
C LYS A 287 10.19 -23.95 0.07
N PRO A 288 9.09 -23.32 0.50
CA PRO A 288 8.15 -22.73 -0.42
C PRO A 288 8.84 -21.69 -1.30
N ASN A 289 8.51 -21.65 -2.59
CA ASN A 289 9.20 -20.80 -3.57
C ASN A 289 8.23 -20.25 -4.63
N ASN A 290 8.37 -18.98 -5.00
CA ASN A 290 7.51 -18.33 -5.99
C ASN A 290 6.04 -18.35 -5.54
N LEU A 291 5.74 -17.58 -4.50
CA LEU A 291 4.41 -17.44 -3.92
C LEU A 291 3.79 -16.09 -4.32
N THR A 292 2.53 -16.09 -4.75
CA THR A 292 1.82 -14.84 -5.13
C THR A 292 0.48 -14.71 -4.41
N PHE A 293 0.28 -13.60 -3.71
CA PHE A 293 -0.99 -13.26 -3.07
C PHE A 293 -1.47 -11.92 -3.59
N GLU A 294 -2.70 -11.88 -4.11
CA GLU A 294 -3.17 -10.71 -4.86
C GLU A 294 -4.65 -10.39 -4.60
N GLY A 295 -4.93 -9.23 -4.01
CA GLY A 295 -6.28 -8.64 -3.96
C GLY A 295 -7.25 -9.21 -2.92
N ILE A 296 -6.92 -10.33 -2.28
CA ILE A 296 -7.79 -10.99 -1.30
C ILE A 296 -7.94 -10.19 0.01
N THR A 297 -9.01 -10.48 0.74
CA THR A 297 -9.18 -10.02 2.13
C THR A 297 -9.07 -11.19 3.10
N LEU A 298 -8.32 -11.01 4.18
CA LEU A 298 -8.23 -11.93 5.31
C LEU A 298 -8.98 -11.31 6.48
N ARG A 299 -9.75 -12.13 7.21
CA ARG A 299 -10.64 -11.64 8.26
C ARG A 299 -10.66 -12.57 9.48
N ASP A 300 -10.69 -11.96 10.67
CA ASP A 300 -11.05 -12.63 11.95
C ASP A 300 -10.16 -13.85 12.26
N GLY A 301 -8.84 -13.67 12.13
CA GLY A 301 -7.84 -14.65 12.54
C GLY A 301 -7.60 -14.60 14.05
N THR A 302 -6.97 -15.64 14.58
CA THR A 302 -6.80 -15.83 16.05
C THR A 302 -5.36 -15.90 16.52
N THR A 303 -4.41 -15.81 15.59
CA THR A 303 -2.98 -15.59 15.82
C THR A 303 -2.40 -14.98 14.52
N TRP A 304 -1.07 -14.79 14.41
CA TRP A 304 -0.37 -14.26 13.22
C TRP A 304 -1.14 -14.50 11.91
N ASN A 305 -1.88 -13.51 11.43
CA ASN A 305 -2.92 -13.74 10.43
C ASN A 305 -2.32 -14.29 9.14
N PHE A 306 -1.20 -13.71 8.72
CA PHE A 306 -0.53 -14.00 7.48
C PHE A 306 0.96 -14.24 7.74
N ASN A 307 1.31 -15.50 7.99
CA ASN A 307 2.62 -15.91 8.48
C ASN A 307 3.38 -16.69 7.40
N ILE A 308 4.19 -15.99 6.61
CA ILE A 308 4.94 -16.58 5.49
C ILE A 308 6.35 -16.91 5.96
N GLU A 309 6.53 -18.15 6.39
CA GLU A 309 7.81 -18.62 6.91
C GLU A 309 8.64 -19.36 5.87
N GLU A 310 9.96 -19.28 6.05
CA GLU A 310 10.99 -20.08 5.41
C GLU A 310 10.85 -20.15 3.88
N SER A 311 10.42 -19.05 3.27
CA SER A 311 10.04 -18.99 1.85
C SER A 311 11.01 -18.15 1.03
N THR A 312 10.90 -18.23 -0.29
CA THR A 312 11.64 -17.32 -1.17
C THR A 312 10.87 -16.96 -2.44
N ASN A 313 11.16 -15.79 -3.02
CA ASN A 313 10.43 -15.23 -4.16
C ASN A 313 8.94 -15.06 -3.84
N VAL A 314 8.62 -14.15 -2.92
CA VAL A 314 7.26 -13.93 -2.44
C VAL A 314 6.75 -12.57 -2.91
N LYS A 315 5.55 -12.53 -3.51
CA LYS A 315 4.88 -11.30 -3.90
C LYS A 315 3.50 -11.22 -3.26
N ILE A 316 3.27 -10.16 -2.49
CA ILE A 316 2.00 -9.88 -1.82
C ILE A 316 1.55 -8.48 -2.27
N THR A 317 0.37 -8.38 -2.90
CA THR A 317 -0.11 -7.11 -3.46
C THR A 317 -1.60 -6.93 -3.24
N ASN A 318 -2.04 -5.74 -2.80
CA ASN A 318 -3.46 -5.43 -2.59
C ASN A 318 -4.17 -6.39 -1.62
N VAL A 319 -3.44 -6.94 -0.65
CA VAL A 319 -4.01 -7.82 0.38
C VAL A 319 -4.44 -6.97 1.58
N LYS A 320 -5.61 -7.30 2.14
CA LYS A 320 -6.18 -6.58 3.28
C LYS A 320 -6.41 -7.53 4.44
N ILE A 321 -6.09 -7.12 5.66
CA ILE A 321 -6.33 -7.86 6.89
C ILE A 321 -7.27 -7.06 7.78
N LEU A 322 -8.40 -7.65 8.13
CA LEU A 322 -9.39 -7.08 9.04
C LEU A 322 -9.50 -7.97 10.28
N ASN A 323 -9.03 -7.48 11.41
CA ASN A 323 -9.04 -8.27 12.64
C ASN A 323 -9.57 -7.48 13.83
N ASN A 324 -9.72 -8.17 14.97
CA ASN A 324 -10.01 -7.55 16.25
C ASN A 324 -8.74 -6.84 16.75
N VAL A 325 -8.80 -5.51 16.87
CA VAL A 325 -7.65 -4.70 17.31
C VAL A 325 -7.24 -4.98 18.76
N HIS A 326 -8.11 -5.59 19.55
CA HIS A 326 -7.79 -5.96 20.93
C HIS A 326 -7.23 -7.39 21.05
N TRP A 327 -6.92 -8.04 19.92
CA TRP A 327 -6.30 -9.36 19.87
C TRP A 327 -4.78 -9.21 19.70
N VAL A 328 -4.05 -9.36 20.80
CA VAL A 328 -2.63 -9.02 20.95
C VAL A 328 -1.66 -10.06 20.41
N HIS A 329 -2.12 -11.15 19.77
CA HIS A 329 -1.28 -12.01 18.91
C HIS A 329 -1.73 -12.00 17.45
N GLY A 330 -2.51 -10.99 17.08
CA GLY A 330 -3.06 -10.85 15.74
C GLY A 330 -2.09 -10.13 14.80
N ASP A 331 -0.89 -10.62 14.54
CA ASP A 331 0.01 -9.93 13.60
C ASP A 331 -0.62 -9.84 12.21
N GLY A 332 -0.24 -8.82 11.45
CA GLY A 332 -0.65 -8.60 10.08
C GLY A 332 0.14 -9.49 9.11
N PHE A 333 1.11 -8.87 8.43
CA PHE A 333 2.02 -9.48 7.46
C PHE A 333 3.34 -9.83 8.14
N ASP A 334 3.45 -11.08 8.56
CA ASP A 334 4.59 -11.61 9.30
C ASP A 334 5.45 -12.49 8.38
N LEU A 335 6.59 -11.98 7.95
CA LEU A 335 7.57 -12.72 7.15
C LEU A 335 8.69 -13.24 8.06
N VAL A 336 8.90 -14.55 8.07
CA VAL A 336 9.85 -15.20 8.98
C VAL A 336 10.87 -16.00 8.20
N ASN A 337 12.17 -15.70 8.32
CA ASN A 337 13.23 -16.39 7.56
C ASN A 337 12.93 -16.45 6.02
N THR A 338 12.31 -15.41 5.47
CA THR A 338 11.81 -15.36 4.08
C THR A 338 12.54 -14.30 3.25
N SER A 339 13.16 -14.68 2.14
CA SER A 339 14.02 -13.78 1.33
C SER A 339 13.50 -13.55 -0.09
N HIS A 340 13.90 -12.45 -0.73
CA HIS A 340 13.38 -12.03 -2.05
C HIS A 340 11.86 -11.85 -2.01
N ALA A 341 11.40 -10.97 -1.13
CA ALA A 341 9.98 -10.80 -0.82
C ALA A 341 9.52 -9.34 -0.93
N VAL A 342 8.34 -9.13 -1.49
CA VAL A 342 7.73 -7.79 -1.59
C VAL A 342 6.29 -7.82 -1.10
N VAL A 343 5.99 -6.97 -0.12
CA VAL A 343 4.63 -6.62 0.34
C VAL A 343 4.32 -5.21 -0.15
N ASP A 344 3.40 -5.09 -1.10
CA ASP A 344 3.11 -3.82 -1.78
C ASP A 344 1.61 -3.49 -1.71
N GLN A 345 1.29 -2.22 -1.46
CA GLN A 345 -0.08 -1.74 -1.53
C GLN A 345 -1.04 -2.55 -0.66
N CYS A 346 -0.67 -2.85 0.59
CA CYS A 346 -1.44 -3.67 1.51
C CYS A 346 -2.03 -2.86 2.67
N PHE A 347 -3.00 -3.45 3.38
CA PHE A 347 -3.64 -2.84 4.55
C PHE A 347 -3.82 -3.85 5.67
N ALA A 348 -3.59 -3.45 6.91
CA ALA A 348 -4.02 -4.22 8.07
C ALA A 348 -4.63 -3.33 9.15
N TYR A 349 -5.75 -3.81 9.70
CA TYR A 349 -6.37 -3.32 10.93
C TYR A 349 -6.35 -4.46 11.94
N THR A 350 -5.40 -4.45 12.88
CA THR A 350 -5.14 -5.60 13.74
C THR A 350 -4.58 -5.23 15.10
N GLY A 351 -4.47 -6.18 16.04
CA GLY A 351 -4.06 -5.88 17.41
C GLY A 351 -2.58 -6.03 17.73
N ASP A 352 -1.81 -6.65 16.84
CA ASP A 352 -0.35 -6.77 16.99
C ASP A 352 0.41 -6.22 15.77
N ASP A 353 1.67 -6.59 15.62
CA ASP A 353 2.61 -6.06 14.64
C ASP A 353 2.09 -6.20 13.20
N VAL A 354 2.16 -5.13 12.39
CA VAL A 354 1.55 -5.11 11.06
C VAL A 354 2.50 -5.55 9.95
N PHE A 355 3.55 -4.77 9.68
CA PHE A 355 4.56 -5.12 8.68
C PHE A 355 5.79 -5.59 9.42
N ASP A 356 5.93 -6.91 9.56
CA ASP A 356 6.91 -7.49 10.46
C ASP A 356 7.82 -8.51 9.80
N ALA A 357 9.09 -8.43 10.20
CA ALA A 357 10.24 -9.17 9.71
C ALA A 357 10.89 -9.89 10.89
N LYS A 358 10.85 -11.23 10.89
CA LYS A 358 11.38 -12.07 11.96
C LYS A 358 12.34 -13.15 11.47
N SER A 359 13.12 -13.72 12.39
CA SER A 359 13.85 -14.97 12.15
C SER A 359 13.76 -15.91 13.36
N SER A 360 13.11 -17.06 13.14
CA SER A 360 12.93 -18.11 14.15
C SER A 360 14.01 -19.19 14.07
N THR A 361 14.81 -19.20 13.00
CA THR A 361 15.96 -20.09 12.78
C THR A 361 17.20 -19.28 12.40
N GLU A 362 18.38 -19.90 12.42
CA GLU A 362 19.66 -19.27 12.02
C GLU A 362 19.74 -18.91 10.52
N GLU A 363 18.76 -19.32 9.70
CA GLU A 363 18.76 -18.96 8.29
C GLU A 363 18.54 -17.45 8.11
N PRO A 364 19.38 -16.77 7.30
CA PRO A 364 19.28 -15.34 7.13
C PRO A 364 18.06 -14.93 6.31
N MET A 365 17.60 -13.70 6.54
CA MET A 365 16.59 -13.02 5.74
C MET A 365 17.22 -11.85 5.00
N THR A 366 17.00 -11.76 3.68
CA THR A 366 17.59 -10.71 2.83
C THR A 366 16.69 -10.36 1.64
N ASP A 367 16.80 -9.13 1.14
CA ASP A 367 16.02 -8.63 -0.01
C ASP A 367 14.52 -8.71 0.30
N VAL A 368 14.10 -7.95 1.30
CA VAL A 368 12.70 -7.88 1.75
C VAL A 368 12.23 -6.44 1.75
N VAL A 369 11.10 -6.19 1.07
CA VAL A 369 10.55 -4.85 0.90
C VAL A 369 9.08 -4.81 1.29
N TYR A 370 8.73 -3.96 2.26
CA TYR A 370 7.37 -3.54 2.57
C TYR A 370 7.16 -2.14 2.03
N LYS A 371 6.13 -1.91 1.20
CA LYS A 371 5.92 -0.58 0.60
C LYS A 371 4.50 -0.19 0.26
N ASN A 372 4.27 1.12 0.12
CA ASN A 372 3.02 1.74 -0.33
C ASN A 372 1.78 1.31 0.47
N SER A 373 1.95 1.02 1.75
CA SER A 373 0.98 0.28 2.55
C SER A 373 0.51 1.07 3.77
N VAL A 374 -0.61 0.63 4.36
CA VAL A 374 -1.27 1.34 5.47
C VAL A 374 -1.48 0.40 6.66
N ALA A 375 -1.09 0.85 7.85
CA ALA A 375 -1.20 0.11 9.09
C ALA A 375 -2.12 0.82 10.10
N TYR A 376 -2.96 0.04 10.79
CA TYR A 376 -3.66 0.44 12.00
C TYR A 376 -3.50 -0.66 13.04
N THR A 377 -2.86 -0.36 14.18
CA THR A 377 -2.58 -1.38 15.19
C THR A 377 -2.45 -0.86 16.62
N GLU A 378 -2.71 -1.72 17.59
CA GLU A 378 -2.35 -1.55 19.00
C GLU A 378 -0.99 -2.21 19.33
N SER A 379 -0.04 -2.23 18.38
CA SER A 379 1.36 -2.65 18.62
C SER A 379 2.34 -1.88 17.71
N ALA A 380 3.09 -2.52 16.81
CA ALA A 380 4.01 -1.85 15.90
C ALA A 380 3.49 -1.77 14.46
N GLY A 381 3.53 -0.58 13.86
CA GLY A 381 3.14 -0.37 12.46
C GLY A 381 4.17 -0.96 11.48
N THR A 382 5.45 -0.68 11.70
CA THR A 382 6.57 -1.25 10.95
C THR A 382 7.59 -1.83 11.91
N LYS A 383 7.99 -3.08 11.69
CA LYS A 383 8.77 -3.83 12.67
C LYS A 383 9.77 -4.82 12.08
N ALA A 384 10.88 -4.99 12.79
CA ALA A 384 11.62 -6.24 12.79
C ALA A 384 11.81 -6.75 14.23
N GLY A 385 11.60 -8.05 14.45
CA GLY A 385 11.74 -8.73 15.74
C GLY A 385 10.43 -9.30 16.31
N VAL A 386 10.39 -9.87 17.51
CA VAL A 386 11.47 -9.97 18.50
C VAL A 386 12.49 -11.07 18.16
N ALA A 387 12.04 -12.13 17.51
CA ALA A 387 12.86 -13.28 17.15
C ALA A 387 13.91 -12.90 16.08
N GLY A 388 15.18 -13.07 16.42
CA GLY A 388 16.36 -12.71 15.65
C GLY A 388 17.40 -13.81 15.61
N GLN A 389 16.99 -15.08 15.49
CA GLN A 389 17.93 -16.21 15.46
C GLN A 389 18.87 -16.15 14.24
N GLY A 390 18.36 -15.68 13.10
CA GLY A 390 19.09 -15.47 11.86
C GLY A 390 19.37 -13.99 11.59
N SER A 391 20.38 -13.72 10.78
CA SER A 391 20.70 -12.35 10.36
C SER A 391 19.58 -11.75 9.50
N LEU A 392 19.34 -10.45 9.66
CA LEU A 392 18.43 -9.67 8.81
C LEU A 392 19.25 -8.61 8.08
N THR A 393 19.14 -8.55 6.76
CA THR A 393 19.84 -7.54 5.95
C THR A 393 19.07 -7.17 4.68
N ASP A 394 19.40 -6.06 4.04
CA ASP A 394 18.70 -5.58 2.84
C ASP A 394 17.17 -5.56 3.05
N LEU A 395 16.76 -4.92 4.15
CA LEU A 395 15.38 -4.87 4.64
C LEU A 395 14.84 -3.43 4.51
N TRP A 396 13.74 -3.28 3.77
CA TRP A 396 13.21 -1.98 3.39
C TRP A 396 11.76 -1.80 3.78
N PHE A 397 11.47 -0.69 4.44
CA PHE A 397 10.13 -0.17 4.69
C PHE A 397 10.00 1.18 3.97
N ILE A 398 9.12 1.27 2.97
CA ILE A 398 9.09 2.42 2.06
C ILE A 398 7.66 2.94 1.89
N ASN A 399 7.43 4.22 2.13
CA ASN A 399 6.15 4.86 1.89
C ASN A 399 4.99 4.15 2.62
N ILE A 400 5.07 4.13 3.96
CA ILE A 400 4.07 3.47 4.82
C ILE A 400 3.41 4.49 5.73
N ASP A 401 2.08 4.48 5.74
CA ASP A 401 1.27 5.24 6.69
C ASP A 401 0.87 4.36 7.87
N VAL A 402 1.21 4.80 9.07
CA VAL A 402 0.81 4.18 10.33
C VAL A 402 -0.20 5.10 11.01
N ILE A 403 -1.49 4.78 10.88
CA ILE A 403 -2.58 5.62 11.38
C ILE A 403 -2.59 5.62 12.91
N LEU A 404 -2.42 4.44 13.51
CA LEU A 404 -2.35 4.27 14.96
C LEU A 404 -1.38 3.14 15.28
N ALA A 405 -0.51 3.36 16.26
CA ALA A 405 0.40 2.34 16.82
C ALA A 405 0.85 2.69 18.25
N TYR A 406 1.38 1.71 18.98
CA TYR A 406 2.23 1.98 20.16
C TYR A 406 3.65 2.35 19.74
N ARG A 407 4.09 1.79 18.61
CA ARG A 407 5.38 2.03 17.97
C ARG A 407 5.16 2.22 16.47
N GLY A 408 5.50 3.39 15.93
CA GLY A 408 5.44 3.58 14.48
C GLY A 408 6.52 2.77 13.78
N ILE A 409 7.74 2.84 14.32
CA ILE A 409 8.92 2.09 13.87
C ILE A 409 9.52 1.32 15.04
N SER A 410 9.78 0.02 14.85
CA SER A 410 10.39 -0.83 15.88
C SER A 410 11.44 -1.78 15.29
N LEU A 411 12.69 -1.66 15.70
CA LEU A 411 13.70 -2.70 15.58
C LEU A 411 13.97 -3.24 16.98
N SER A 412 13.46 -4.44 17.24
CA SER A 412 13.52 -5.09 18.55
C SER A 412 14.23 -6.41 18.47
N HIS A 413 15.56 -6.40 18.52
CA HIS A 413 16.31 -7.64 18.61
C HIS A 413 16.40 -8.06 20.08
N ASP A 414 15.46 -8.89 20.54
CA ASP A 414 15.44 -9.30 21.95
C ASP A 414 15.80 -10.78 22.18
N GLU A 415 15.85 -11.57 21.10
CA GLU A 415 16.21 -12.99 21.12
C GLU A 415 17.02 -13.41 19.89
N GLY A 416 18.07 -14.22 20.07
CA GLY A 416 18.85 -14.86 19.00
C GLY A 416 20.19 -14.20 18.67
N ASN A 417 21.01 -14.83 17.81
CA ASN A 417 22.39 -14.38 17.53
C ASN A 417 22.55 -13.69 16.17
N GLY A 418 21.45 -13.44 15.45
CA GLY A 418 21.47 -12.83 14.14
C GLY A 418 22.17 -11.46 14.15
N VAL A 419 22.97 -11.19 13.13
CA VAL A 419 23.49 -9.83 12.92
C VAL A 419 22.48 -9.08 12.06
N TRP A 420 21.96 -7.97 12.56
CA TRP A 420 20.99 -7.15 11.84
C TRP A 420 21.71 -5.94 11.26
N ASP A 421 21.75 -5.82 9.94
CA ASP A 421 22.56 -4.83 9.23
C ASP A 421 21.89 -4.40 7.93
N ASP A 422 21.99 -3.14 7.51
CA ASP A 422 21.43 -2.65 6.23
C ASP A 422 19.88 -2.68 6.24
N ILE A 423 19.31 -1.81 7.09
CA ILE A 423 17.87 -1.72 7.32
C ILE A 423 17.41 -0.29 7.07
N HIS A 424 16.39 -0.12 6.22
CA HIS A 424 15.96 1.18 5.72
C HIS A 424 14.48 1.44 6.03
N PHE A 425 14.21 2.60 6.61
CA PHE A 425 12.88 3.18 6.76
C PHE A 425 12.83 4.48 5.98
N ILE A 426 11.97 4.54 4.96
CA ILE A 426 11.90 5.66 4.03
C ILE A 426 10.45 6.10 3.90
N ASP A 427 10.17 7.38 4.11
CA ASP A 427 8.81 7.93 4.00
C ASP A 427 7.78 7.22 4.90
N ILE A 428 8.12 7.03 6.18
CA ILE A 428 7.20 6.49 7.18
C ILE A 428 6.49 7.64 7.89
N ARG A 429 5.16 7.60 7.92
CA ARG A 429 4.32 8.66 8.49
C ARG A 429 3.41 8.04 9.54
N THR A 430 3.63 8.38 10.80
CA THR A 430 2.81 7.90 11.92
C THR A 430 1.94 9.03 12.44
N GLU A 431 0.62 8.87 12.35
CA GLU A 431 -0.32 9.92 12.75
C GLU A 431 -0.48 9.95 14.27
N LYS A 432 -0.68 8.79 14.89
CA LYS A 432 -0.99 8.71 16.32
C LYS A 432 -0.22 7.61 17.05
N ILE A 433 0.44 8.00 18.13
CA ILE A 433 0.98 7.06 19.13
C ILE A 433 0.00 6.91 20.30
N PHE A 434 -0.44 5.68 20.55
CA PHE A 434 -1.37 5.34 21.62
C PHE A 434 -0.65 4.74 22.84
N ASN A 435 -1.19 5.03 24.03
CA ASN A 435 -0.66 4.54 25.30
C ASN A 435 -1.22 3.16 25.64
N ASN A 436 -0.36 2.18 25.86
CA ASN A 436 -0.77 0.87 26.36
C ASN A 436 -1.10 0.85 27.88
N GLY A 437 -1.00 2.00 28.56
CA GLY A 437 -1.25 2.11 30.00
C GLY A 437 -0.14 1.47 30.87
N PRO A 438 -0.22 1.59 32.21
CA PRO A 438 0.82 1.12 33.13
C PRO A 438 0.91 -0.41 33.24
N ASN A 439 -0.12 -1.14 32.79
CA ASN A 439 -0.14 -2.60 32.69
C ASN A 439 0.05 -3.09 31.24
N GLY A 440 0.42 -2.19 30.34
CA GLY A 440 0.62 -2.51 28.93
C GLY A 440 1.72 -3.54 28.74
N GLN A 441 1.42 -4.61 28.00
CA GLN A 441 2.35 -5.68 27.67
C GLN A 441 3.59 -5.20 26.91
N PHE A 442 3.47 -4.08 26.19
CA PHE A 442 4.49 -3.56 25.28
C PHE A 442 4.84 -2.11 25.56
N ARG A 443 6.13 -1.77 25.39
CA ARG A 443 6.64 -0.40 25.55
C ARG A 443 6.11 0.49 24.42
N THR A 444 5.36 1.54 24.78
CA THR A 444 5.01 2.64 23.88
C THR A 444 6.26 3.49 23.61
N ALA A 445 6.65 3.60 22.34
CA ALA A 445 7.80 4.39 21.89
C ALA A 445 7.60 4.71 20.40
N PRO A 446 7.49 5.98 19.97
CA PRO A 446 7.25 6.31 18.56
C PRO A 446 8.27 5.64 17.63
N LEU A 447 9.56 5.76 17.97
CA LEU A 447 10.68 5.05 17.38
C LEU A 447 11.38 4.21 18.46
N LEU A 448 11.53 2.91 18.21
CA LEU A 448 12.30 1.99 19.04
C LEU A 448 13.37 1.30 18.20
N ILE A 449 14.65 1.51 18.51
CA ILE A 449 15.75 0.72 17.95
C ILE A 449 16.57 0.22 19.12
N TRP A 450 16.40 -1.06 19.46
CA TRP A 450 17.09 -1.58 20.62
C TRP A 450 17.50 -3.03 20.47
N THR A 451 18.47 -3.40 21.28
CA THR A 451 18.75 -4.80 21.60
C THR A 451 18.45 -5.02 23.07
N ALA A 452 17.83 -6.14 23.38
CA ALA A 452 17.52 -6.55 24.75
C ALA A 452 17.80 -8.05 24.90
N LYS A 453 17.99 -8.54 26.13
CA LYS A 453 18.26 -9.96 26.38
C LYS A 453 17.07 -10.63 27.05
N TYR A 454 16.22 -11.31 26.29
CA TYR A 454 15.11 -12.09 26.84
C TYR A 454 15.51 -13.57 27.03
N GLY A 455 16.32 -13.85 28.05
CA GLY A 455 16.73 -15.21 28.43
C GLY A 455 17.70 -15.94 27.49
N THR A 456 17.86 -15.49 26.24
CA THR A 456 18.78 -16.04 25.23
C THR A 456 19.94 -15.07 24.93
N GLN A 457 20.84 -15.39 24.00
CA GLN A 457 21.83 -14.42 23.50
C GLN A 457 21.14 -13.43 22.52
N VAL A 458 21.75 -12.27 22.30
CA VAL A 458 21.24 -11.20 21.41
C VAL A 458 22.36 -10.71 20.49
N GLY A 459 22.06 -10.52 19.21
CA GLY A 459 23.01 -9.98 18.22
C GLY A 459 22.97 -8.45 18.11
N PRO A 460 23.95 -7.83 17.42
CA PRO A 460 23.99 -6.39 17.22
C PRO A 460 23.03 -5.91 16.12
N ILE A 461 22.68 -4.63 16.17
CA ILE A 461 22.01 -3.90 15.09
C ILE A 461 22.97 -2.83 14.54
N SER A 462 23.19 -2.81 13.23
CA SER A 462 24.00 -1.78 12.58
C SER A 462 23.43 -1.28 11.24
N ASN A 463 23.95 -0.16 10.75
CA ASN A 463 23.66 0.42 9.44
C ASN A 463 22.15 0.57 9.20
N VAL A 464 21.51 1.38 10.05
CA VAL A 464 20.07 1.67 9.95
C VAL A 464 19.89 3.06 9.35
N GLU A 465 19.10 3.16 8.29
CA GLU A 465 18.73 4.42 7.67
C GLU A 465 17.26 4.76 7.98
N LEU A 466 17.04 5.98 8.46
CA LEU A 466 15.71 6.54 8.66
C LEU A 466 15.62 7.85 7.89
N THR A 467 14.91 7.85 6.77
CA THR A 467 14.85 9.01 5.88
C THR A 467 13.39 9.46 5.70
N ARG A 468 13.13 10.74 6.00
CA ARG A 468 11.80 11.39 5.91
C ARG A 468 10.74 10.69 6.77
N ILE A 469 11.04 10.58 8.06
CA ILE A 469 10.13 10.02 9.05
C ILE A 469 9.30 11.15 9.66
N THR A 470 8.00 10.96 9.77
CA THR A 470 7.11 11.91 10.46
C THR A 470 6.33 11.19 11.55
N PHE A 471 6.34 11.76 12.74
CA PHE A 471 5.39 11.45 13.81
C PHE A 471 4.54 12.68 14.09
N GLU A 472 3.25 12.65 13.81
CA GLU A 472 2.38 13.83 13.92
C GLU A 472 1.94 14.10 15.35
N ASN A 473 1.64 13.05 16.12
CA ASN A 473 1.28 13.16 17.52
C ASN A 473 1.90 12.04 18.36
N ILE A 474 2.99 12.37 19.06
CA ILE A 474 3.68 11.42 19.96
C ILE A 474 3.24 11.47 21.42
N ASN A 475 2.26 12.30 21.83
CA ASN A 475 1.75 12.36 23.21
C ASN A 475 2.83 12.42 24.32
N ASN A 476 3.98 13.05 24.04
CA ASN A 476 5.17 13.11 24.91
C ASN A 476 5.86 11.76 25.22
N TYR A 477 5.60 10.70 24.46
CA TYR A 477 6.33 9.45 24.58
C TYR A 477 7.76 9.57 24.06
N HIS A 478 8.70 9.02 24.81
CA HIS A 478 10.10 8.97 24.40
C HIS A 478 10.32 7.90 23.33
N SER A 479 11.10 8.24 22.32
CA SER A 479 11.73 7.26 21.43
C SER A 479 13.04 6.78 22.04
N ILE A 480 13.49 5.56 21.71
CA ILE A 480 14.68 4.95 22.34
C ILE A 480 15.58 4.35 21.28
N ILE A 481 16.87 4.64 21.39
CA ILE A 481 17.94 3.99 20.64
C ILE A 481 18.97 3.46 21.63
N GLN A 482 19.09 2.13 21.81
CA GLN A 482 19.92 1.56 22.88
C GLN A 482 20.45 0.15 22.55
N GLY A 483 21.73 -0.10 22.85
CA GLY A 483 22.29 -1.45 22.85
C GLY A 483 22.28 -2.10 24.25
N TYR A 484 22.16 -3.43 24.30
CA TYR A 484 22.16 -4.22 25.51
C TYR A 484 23.55 -4.26 26.18
N ASP A 485 24.58 -4.63 25.42
CA ASP A 485 25.98 -4.68 25.86
C ASP A 485 26.96 -4.38 24.71
N SER A 486 28.27 -4.45 24.98
CA SER A 486 29.30 -4.12 23.99
C SER A 486 29.34 -5.06 22.77
N SER A 487 28.85 -6.30 22.91
CA SER A 487 28.73 -7.27 21.80
C SER A 487 27.44 -7.08 21.00
N SER A 488 26.40 -6.55 21.63
CA SER A 488 25.04 -6.43 21.10
C SER A 488 24.68 -4.96 20.91
N LYS A 489 25.63 -4.19 20.38
CA LYS A 489 25.51 -2.74 20.22
C LYS A 489 24.44 -2.35 19.18
N VAL A 490 23.93 -1.13 19.31
CA VAL A 490 23.25 -0.44 18.21
C VAL A 490 24.21 0.58 17.62
N SER A 491 24.48 0.53 16.30
CA SER A 491 25.49 1.42 15.70
C SER A 491 25.14 1.90 14.30
N ASN A 492 25.72 3.03 13.89
CA ASN A 492 25.54 3.60 12.54
C ASN A 492 24.06 3.80 12.18
N VAL A 493 23.32 4.50 13.05
CA VAL A 493 21.93 4.88 12.77
C VAL A 493 21.93 6.29 12.19
N ASN A 494 21.54 6.41 10.93
CA ASN A 494 21.49 7.69 10.21
C ASN A 494 20.05 8.14 10.05
N ILE A 495 19.71 9.23 10.72
CA ILE A 495 18.36 9.80 10.72
C ILE A 495 18.39 11.09 9.91
N THR A 496 17.65 11.13 8.80
CA THR A 496 17.59 12.28 7.89
C THR A 496 16.14 12.76 7.76
N ASN A 497 15.90 14.05 8.01
CA ASN A 497 14.57 14.68 7.94
C ASN A 497 13.50 14.02 8.81
N LEU A 498 13.85 13.74 10.06
CA LEU A 498 12.87 13.38 11.08
C LEU A 498 12.04 14.60 11.47
N LYS A 499 10.72 14.47 11.41
CA LYS A 499 9.76 15.45 11.93
C LYS A 499 8.94 14.85 13.06
N ILE A 500 8.83 15.58 14.17
CA ILE A 500 7.99 15.20 15.30
C ILE A 500 7.09 16.38 15.65
N ASN A 501 5.77 16.16 15.68
CA ASN A 501 4.74 17.17 15.90
C ASN A 501 4.96 18.43 15.02
N GLY A 502 5.32 18.22 13.75
CA GLY A 502 5.61 19.28 12.77
C GLY A 502 7.02 19.89 12.83
N ASN A 503 7.80 19.62 13.88
CA ASN A 503 9.14 20.20 14.06
C ASN A 503 10.22 19.30 13.46
N MET A 504 11.16 19.90 12.72
CA MET A 504 12.35 19.20 12.23
C MET A 504 13.30 18.90 13.39
N ILE A 505 13.73 17.65 13.52
CA ILE A 505 14.59 17.18 14.60
C ILE A 505 16.03 17.06 14.10
N ALA A 506 16.90 17.94 14.60
CA ALA A 506 18.33 17.96 14.32
C ALA A 506 19.17 17.41 15.48
N ASP A 507 18.56 17.30 16.66
CA ASP A 507 19.21 16.81 17.88
C ASP A 507 18.21 15.95 18.67
N PRO A 508 18.65 14.83 19.28
CA PRO A 508 17.76 13.91 20.00
C PRO A 508 16.93 14.58 21.11
N SER A 509 17.48 15.61 21.78
CA SER A 509 16.76 16.33 22.85
C SER A 509 15.54 17.12 22.35
N GLN A 510 15.50 17.49 21.07
CA GLN A 510 14.37 18.20 20.46
C GLN A 510 13.18 17.27 20.21
N GLY A 511 13.42 15.96 20.11
CA GLY A 511 12.42 14.97 19.70
C GLY A 511 12.01 13.98 20.80
N LEU A 512 12.43 14.19 22.06
CA LEU A 512 12.30 13.21 23.14
C LEU A 512 12.90 11.84 22.75
N ILE A 513 14.14 11.85 22.26
CA ILE A 513 14.82 10.63 21.81
C ILE A 513 15.94 10.29 22.80
N ASP A 514 15.77 9.20 23.52
CA ASP A 514 16.75 8.70 24.47
C ASP A 514 17.81 7.88 23.74
N ILE A 515 19.03 8.41 23.70
CA ILE A 515 20.21 7.68 23.24
C ILE A 515 20.85 6.97 24.42
N GLY A 516 20.64 5.66 24.51
CA GLY A 516 21.06 4.82 25.62
C GLY A 516 22.49 4.30 25.51
N ALA A 517 22.89 3.47 26.49
CA ALA A 517 24.20 2.83 26.53
C ALA A 517 24.45 1.89 25.33
N ASN A 518 25.72 1.55 25.09
CA ASN A 518 26.17 0.66 24.02
C ASN A 518 25.67 1.08 22.61
N THR A 519 25.59 2.39 22.40
CA THR A 519 25.28 2.99 21.11
C THR A 519 26.50 3.71 20.53
N SER A 520 26.61 3.79 19.20
CA SER A 520 27.67 4.57 18.54
C SER A 520 27.22 5.06 17.16
N ASN A 521 27.71 6.23 16.74
CA ASN A 521 27.43 6.83 15.42
C ASN A 521 25.92 6.98 15.14
N ILE A 522 25.20 7.62 16.08
CA ILE A 522 23.81 8.03 15.85
C ILE A 522 23.83 9.45 15.30
N THR A 523 23.39 9.64 14.06
CA THR A 523 23.46 10.93 13.38
C THR A 523 22.07 11.45 13.06
N PHE A 524 21.90 12.76 13.22
CA PHE A 524 20.69 13.49 12.84
C PHE A 524 21.06 14.53 11.80
N ASN A 525 20.45 14.42 10.63
CA ASN A 525 20.68 15.29 9.49
C ASN A 525 19.37 15.96 9.10
N THR A 526 19.39 17.27 8.97
CA THR A 526 18.25 18.06 8.44
C THR A 526 18.46 18.38 6.96
N ALA A 527 19.16 17.50 6.24
CA ALA A 527 19.53 17.71 4.85
C ALA A 527 18.27 18.01 4.04
N THR A 528 18.21 19.15 3.37
CA THR A 528 17.08 19.49 2.49
C THR A 528 16.88 18.36 1.47
N THR A 529 15.76 17.63 1.54
CA THR A 529 15.48 16.56 0.57
C THR A 529 15.42 17.18 -0.81
N ASN A 530 16.29 16.70 -1.70
CA ASN A 530 16.24 17.07 -3.10
C ASN A 530 15.42 16.02 -3.84
N TYR A 531 14.49 16.47 -4.66
CA TYR A 531 13.62 15.64 -5.47
C TYR A 531 13.99 15.78 -6.93
N MET A 532 14.02 14.65 -7.63
CA MET A 532 13.77 14.59 -9.06
C MET A 532 12.27 14.47 -9.28
N ILE A 533 11.75 15.24 -10.21
CA ILE A 533 10.32 15.25 -10.54
C ILE A 533 10.19 14.66 -11.95
N THR A 534 9.82 13.39 -12.04
CA THR A 534 9.79 12.62 -13.30
C THR A 534 8.38 12.56 -13.86
N ASN A 535 8.18 12.95 -15.12
CA ASN A 535 6.89 12.86 -15.78
C ASN A 535 6.55 11.39 -16.10
N VAL A 536 5.31 10.98 -15.82
CA VAL A 536 4.88 9.59 -16.06
C VAL A 536 4.77 9.28 -17.55
N ASN A 537 4.29 10.23 -18.36
CA ASN A 537 4.13 10.02 -19.80
C ASN A 537 5.47 9.89 -20.55
N SER A 538 6.49 10.68 -20.19
CA SER A 538 7.75 10.71 -20.93
C SER A 538 8.93 10.01 -20.25
N GLY A 539 8.86 9.78 -18.94
CA GLY A 539 10.01 9.34 -18.13
C GLY A 539 11.10 10.40 -17.95
N LYS A 540 10.88 11.63 -18.46
CA LYS A 540 11.81 12.76 -18.37
C LYS A 540 11.56 13.60 -17.13
N ILE A 541 12.53 14.40 -16.73
CA ILE A 541 12.47 15.12 -15.46
C ILE A 541 12.36 16.63 -15.61
N VAL A 542 11.74 17.27 -14.62
CA VAL A 542 11.63 18.72 -14.53
C VAL A 542 13.01 19.34 -14.34
N GLU A 543 13.37 20.26 -15.23
CA GLU A 543 14.68 20.90 -15.30
C GLU A 543 14.54 22.41 -15.52
N VAL A 544 15.38 23.20 -14.82
CA VAL A 544 15.65 24.57 -15.28
C VAL A 544 16.60 24.52 -16.48
N PHE A 545 16.14 24.98 -17.65
CA PHE A 545 16.81 24.79 -18.93
C PHE A 545 18.25 25.31 -18.93
N GLY A 546 19.20 24.44 -19.30
CA GLY A 546 20.64 24.75 -19.33
C GLY A 546 21.21 25.12 -17.95
N GLY A 547 20.42 24.93 -16.89
CA GLY A 547 20.73 25.38 -15.54
C GLY A 547 20.97 26.88 -15.43
N GLY A 548 20.18 27.70 -16.15
CA GLY A 548 20.15 29.15 -15.96
C GLY A 548 19.78 29.54 -14.52
N THR A 549 20.18 30.73 -14.09
CA THR A 549 19.97 31.21 -12.71
C THR A 549 19.22 32.54 -12.63
N THR A 550 18.79 33.09 -13.76
CA THR A 550 18.02 34.34 -13.84
C THR A 550 16.52 34.07 -13.76
N ASP A 551 15.78 35.07 -13.28
CA ASP A 551 14.32 35.07 -13.30
C ASP A 551 13.80 34.92 -14.73
N GLY A 552 12.71 34.16 -14.89
CA GLY A 552 12.10 33.88 -16.18
C GLY A 552 12.81 32.79 -17.00
N THR A 553 13.87 32.16 -16.47
CA THR A 553 14.46 30.99 -17.15
C THR A 553 13.40 29.89 -17.26
N LYS A 554 13.18 29.37 -18.47
CA LYS A 554 12.18 28.33 -18.73
C LYS A 554 12.46 27.06 -17.94
N VAL A 555 11.39 26.46 -17.43
CA VAL A 555 11.42 25.12 -16.85
C VAL A 555 10.90 24.15 -17.89
N VAL A 556 11.68 23.11 -18.17
CA VAL A 556 11.47 22.16 -19.25
C VAL A 556 11.43 20.73 -18.70
N GLN A 557 11.03 19.78 -19.54
CA GLN A 557 11.41 18.38 -19.34
C GLN A 557 12.71 18.06 -20.08
N TRP A 558 13.56 17.21 -19.49
CA TRP A 558 14.81 16.73 -20.08
C TRP A 558 15.18 15.34 -19.57
N ASP A 559 16.00 14.60 -20.31
CA ASP A 559 16.65 13.38 -19.81
C ASP A 559 17.50 13.63 -18.56
N TYR A 560 17.54 12.66 -17.65
CA TYR A 560 18.34 12.76 -16.45
C TYR A 560 19.85 12.80 -16.75
N HIS A 561 20.55 13.79 -16.18
CA HIS A 561 22.01 13.93 -16.25
C HIS A 561 22.65 14.28 -14.90
N ALA A 562 21.90 14.10 -13.81
CA ALA A 562 22.34 14.36 -12.43
C ALA A 562 22.74 15.82 -12.12
N GLY A 563 22.44 16.78 -13.01
CA GLY A 563 22.73 18.19 -12.79
C GLY A 563 21.93 18.80 -11.63
N LYS A 564 22.52 19.75 -10.90
CA LYS A 564 21.82 20.48 -9.81
C LYS A 564 20.58 21.23 -10.27
N ASN A 565 20.48 21.55 -11.56
CA ASN A 565 19.32 22.18 -12.16
C ASN A 565 18.12 21.24 -12.39
N GLN A 566 18.31 19.93 -12.17
CA GLN A 566 17.26 18.91 -12.22
C GLN A 566 16.82 18.44 -10.82
N ARG A 567 17.34 19.10 -9.77
CA ARG A 567 17.08 18.76 -8.37
C ARG A 567 16.28 19.88 -7.73
N TRP A 568 15.27 19.51 -6.96
CA TRP A 568 14.29 20.43 -6.40
C TRP A 568 14.05 20.18 -4.91
N GLU A 569 14.10 21.20 -4.09
CA GLU A 569 13.70 21.17 -2.69
C GLU A 569 12.20 21.48 -2.57
N LEU A 570 11.46 20.69 -1.79
CA LEU A 570 10.06 20.98 -1.44
C LEU A 570 10.02 21.71 -0.10
N VAL A 571 9.79 23.02 -0.14
CA VAL A 571 9.75 23.89 1.04
C VAL A 571 8.30 24.14 1.42
N ASP A 572 7.90 23.77 2.64
CA ASP A 572 6.54 23.98 3.14
C ASP A 572 6.15 25.48 3.10
N ALA A 573 4.96 25.76 2.56
CA ALA A 573 4.34 27.07 2.47
C ALA A 573 3.06 27.19 3.32
N GLY A 574 2.73 26.16 4.10
CA GLY A 574 1.54 26.08 4.94
C GLY A 574 0.28 25.67 4.19
N GLY A 575 -0.69 25.09 4.91
CA GLY A 575 -1.99 24.69 4.34
C GLY A 575 -1.91 23.58 3.28
N GLY A 576 -0.86 22.75 3.33
CA GLY A 576 -0.63 21.65 2.37
C GLY A 576 0.03 22.07 1.06
N TYR A 577 0.54 23.30 0.97
CA TYR A 577 1.24 23.82 -0.21
C TYR A 577 2.75 23.84 -0.02
N TYR A 578 3.49 23.70 -1.13
CA TYR A 578 4.95 23.74 -1.16
C TYR A 578 5.45 24.73 -2.20
N LYS A 579 6.58 25.37 -1.89
CA LYS A 579 7.45 25.99 -2.89
C LYS A 579 8.41 24.93 -3.41
N ILE A 580 8.51 24.82 -4.74
CA ILE A 580 9.39 23.83 -5.39
C ILE A 580 10.65 24.59 -5.83
N LYS A 581 11.71 24.51 -5.03
CA LYS A 581 12.90 25.36 -5.15
C LYS A 581 14.04 24.63 -5.86
N ASN A 582 14.56 25.19 -6.93
CA ASN A 582 15.66 24.59 -7.67
C ASN A 582 16.97 24.64 -6.88
N VAL A 583 17.67 23.52 -6.80
CA VAL A 583 18.92 23.40 -6.01
C VAL A 583 20.06 24.22 -6.60
N LYS A 584 20.11 24.42 -7.93
CA LYS A 584 21.19 25.20 -8.56
C LYS A 584 21.03 26.70 -8.35
N SER A 585 19.83 27.22 -8.57
CA SER A 585 19.57 28.67 -8.58
C SER A 585 19.04 29.23 -7.27
N GLY A 586 18.49 28.37 -6.40
CA GLY A 586 17.75 28.77 -5.20
C GLY A 586 16.40 29.42 -5.46
N LYS A 587 15.94 29.46 -6.72
CA LYS A 587 14.67 30.05 -7.17
C LYS A 587 13.55 29.01 -7.21
N VAL A 588 12.30 29.46 -7.24
CA VAL A 588 11.12 28.60 -7.13
C VAL A 588 10.40 28.41 -8.46
N LEU A 589 9.70 27.29 -8.61
CA LEU A 589 8.82 26.97 -9.74
C LEU A 589 7.64 27.95 -9.75
N ASP A 590 7.50 28.70 -10.84
CA ASP A 590 6.61 29.86 -10.94
C ASP A 590 5.78 29.77 -12.24
N VAL A 591 4.47 30.02 -12.12
CA VAL A 591 3.62 30.28 -13.29
C VAL A 591 3.76 31.75 -13.68
N THR A 592 4.32 31.97 -14.88
CA THR A 592 4.73 33.30 -15.36
C THR A 592 3.61 34.33 -15.21
N GLY A 593 3.93 35.43 -14.50
CA GLY A 593 3.03 36.56 -14.32
C GLY A 593 1.77 36.26 -13.49
N GLY A 594 1.73 35.13 -12.76
CA GLY A 594 0.57 34.72 -11.99
C GLY A 594 -0.66 34.39 -12.84
N SER A 595 -0.46 34.01 -14.11
CA SER A 595 -1.55 33.68 -15.03
C SER A 595 -2.37 32.49 -14.51
N THR A 596 -3.68 32.52 -14.76
CA THR A 596 -4.62 31.42 -14.49
C THR A 596 -5.09 30.70 -15.76
N ALA A 597 -4.55 31.08 -16.92
CA ALA A 597 -4.89 30.52 -18.22
C ALA A 597 -4.22 29.17 -18.49
N ASN A 598 -4.88 28.32 -19.29
CA ASN A 598 -4.29 27.11 -19.85
C ASN A 598 -3.13 27.45 -20.79
N GLY A 599 -2.06 26.65 -20.72
CA GLY A 599 -0.85 26.85 -21.50
C GLY A 599 0.06 27.96 -20.98
N ALA A 600 -0.26 28.58 -19.84
CA ALA A 600 0.64 29.54 -19.23
C ALA A 600 1.99 28.88 -18.90
N LEU A 601 3.07 29.57 -19.25
CA LEU A 601 4.43 29.03 -19.19
C LEU A 601 4.92 28.94 -17.74
N VAL A 602 5.60 27.84 -17.45
CA VAL A 602 6.30 27.65 -16.18
C VAL A 602 7.76 28.04 -16.34
N VAL A 603 8.24 28.83 -15.37
CA VAL A 603 9.59 29.37 -15.28
C VAL A 603 10.13 29.17 -13.86
N GLN A 604 11.40 29.48 -13.65
CA GLN A 604 11.88 29.78 -12.30
C GLN A 604 11.80 31.28 -12.03
N TRP A 605 11.52 31.65 -10.78
CA TRP A 605 11.53 33.05 -10.35
C TRP A 605 12.00 33.18 -8.91
N THR A 606 12.56 34.34 -8.56
CA THR A 606 12.91 34.70 -7.18
C THR A 606 11.67 34.60 -6.28
N GLU A 607 11.80 33.98 -5.12
CA GLU A 607 10.69 33.85 -4.19
C GLU A 607 10.15 35.25 -3.80
N ASN A 608 8.84 35.43 -3.95
CA ASN A 608 8.15 36.68 -3.61
C ASN A 608 6.87 36.47 -2.79
N GLY A 609 6.58 35.23 -2.40
CA GLY A 609 5.40 34.86 -1.60
C GLY A 609 4.09 34.75 -2.39
N GLY A 610 4.10 34.96 -3.70
CA GLY A 610 2.90 34.83 -4.54
C GLY A 610 2.35 33.41 -4.60
N ASP A 611 1.03 33.26 -4.65
CA ASP A 611 0.36 31.95 -4.75
C ASP A 611 0.69 31.22 -6.06
N ASN A 612 1.14 31.94 -7.10
CA ASN A 612 1.62 31.33 -8.34
C ASN A 612 2.95 30.59 -8.20
N GLN A 613 3.63 30.72 -7.05
CA GLN A 613 4.86 30.01 -6.68
C GLN A 613 4.62 28.82 -5.74
N GLN A 614 3.36 28.54 -5.40
CA GLN A 614 2.97 27.54 -4.42
C GLN A 614 2.17 26.42 -5.07
N TRP A 615 2.50 25.19 -4.74
CA TRP A 615 1.98 23.99 -5.39
C TRP A 615 1.49 22.98 -4.36
N LYS A 616 0.27 22.49 -4.51
CA LYS A 616 -0.26 21.35 -3.76
C LYS A 616 0.23 20.07 -4.42
N ILE A 617 0.79 19.16 -3.64
CA ILE A 617 1.18 17.83 -4.09
C ILE A 617 -0.02 16.92 -3.81
N VAL A 618 -0.66 16.45 -4.86
CA VAL A 618 -1.86 15.61 -4.75
C VAL A 618 -1.45 14.18 -5.09
N ASP A 619 -1.48 13.28 -4.11
CA ASP A 619 -1.20 11.86 -4.34
C ASP A 619 -2.29 11.25 -5.25
N VAL A 620 -1.86 10.76 -6.39
CA VAL A 620 -2.68 10.08 -7.39
C VAL A 620 -2.18 8.67 -7.63
N GLY A 621 -1.75 7.95 -6.59
CA GLY A 621 -1.68 6.50 -6.49
C GLY A 621 -0.51 5.86 -7.22
N GLY A 622 -0.13 4.64 -6.81
CA GLY A 622 0.95 3.90 -7.47
C GLY A 622 2.32 4.60 -7.43
N GLY A 623 2.55 5.50 -6.47
CA GLY A 623 3.77 6.31 -6.37
C GLY A 623 3.77 7.58 -7.24
N TYR A 624 2.62 7.98 -7.79
CA TYR A 624 2.46 9.16 -8.64
C TYR A 624 1.74 10.30 -7.91
N VAL A 625 2.09 11.54 -8.26
CA VAL A 625 1.49 12.77 -7.76
C VAL A 625 1.10 13.71 -8.89
N LYS A 626 0.19 14.65 -8.62
CA LYS A 626 0.00 15.87 -9.41
C LYS A 626 0.53 17.06 -8.64
N LEU A 627 1.03 18.06 -9.36
CA LEU A 627 1.45 19.35 -8.80
C LEU A 627 0.42 20.40 -9.21
N ILE A 628 -0.44 20.83 -8.29
CA ILE A 628 -1.55 21.75 -8.54
C ILE A 628 -1.19 23.15 -8.03
N ASN A 629 -1.17 24.15 -8.91
CA ASN A 629 -0.82 25.52 -8.53
C ASN A 629 -1.90 26.15 -7.64
N ARG A 630 -1.49 26.80 -6.54
CA ARG A 630 -2.40 27.41 -5.56
C ARG A 630 -3.24 28.55 -6.15
N ASN A 631 -2.63 29.38 -7.00
CA ASN A 631 -3.30 30.55 -7.58
C ASN A 631 -4.35 30.17 -8.64
N SER A 632 -4.06 29.17 -9.48
CA SER A 632 -4.92 28.84 -10.63
C SER A 632 -5.78 27.58 -10.47
N GLY A 633 -5.44 26.70 -9.51
CA GLY A 633 -6.03 25.37 -9.39
C GLY A 633 -5.65 24.40 -10.52
N LYS A 634 -4.67 24.75 -11.36
CA LYS A 634 -4.27 23.98 -12.55
C LYS A 634 -3.04 23.11 -12.30
N ALA A 635 -2.93 22.01 -13.04
CA ALA A 635 -1.85 21.05 -12.91
C ALA A 635 -0.61 21.47 -13.72
N LEU A 636 0.58 21.16 -13.22
CA LEU A 636 1.82 21.17 -14.00
C LEU A 636 1.73 20.14 -15.13
N ASP A 637 1.99 20.59 -16.37
CA ASP A 637 1.71 19.85 -17.59
C ASP A 637 2.93 19.83 -18.54
N SER A 638 3.34 18.64 -18.97
CA SER A 638 4.43 18.42 -19.96
C SER A 638 4.00 18.58 -21.43
N THR A 639 2.82 19.13 -21.66
CA THR A 639 2.13 19.35 -22.94
C THR A 639 1.84 18.07 -23.74
N GLY A 640 1.88 16.89 -23.10
CA GLY A 640 1.77 15.58 -23.75
C GLY A 640 2.99 15.18 -24.59
N SER A 641 4.01 16.04 -24.68
CA SER A 641 5.21 15.75 -25.45
C SER A 641 6.16 14.84 -24.67
N THR A 642 6.95 14.05 -25.39
CA THR A 642 8.02 13.21 -24.84
C THR A 642 9.42 13.67 -25.29
N ALA A 643 9.54 14.86 -25.89
CA ALA A 643 10.81 15.40 -26.35
C ALA A 643 11.53 16.24 -25.28
N ASP A 644 12.87 16.25 -25.33
CA ASP A 644 13.69 17.13 -24.50
C ASP A 644 13.47 18.61 -24.83
N GLY A 645 13.59 19.46 -23.82
CA GLY A 645 13.59 20.92 -23.97
C GLY A 645 12.21 21.55 -24.14
N VAL A 646 11.15 20.73 -24.11
CA VAL A 646 9.75 21.18 -24.09
C VAL A 646 9.51 21.91 -22.79
N GLN A 647 9.10 23.17 -22.88
CA GLN A 647 8.77 24.00 -21.73
C GLN A 647 7.47 23.50 -21.10
N LEU A 648 7.49 23.36 -19.78
CA LEU A 648 6.31 22.98 -19.01
C LEU A 648 5.32 24.14 -18.96
N THR A 649 4.06 23.78 -18.86
CA THR A 649 2.95 24.73 -18.73
C THR A 649 2.07 24.36 -17.56
N GLN A 650 1.05 25.16 -17.26
CA GLN A 650 -0.09 24.70 -16.49
C GLN A 650 -1.29 24.41 -17.41
N TRP A 651 -2.13 23.46 -17.03
CA TRP A 651 -3.39 23.17 -17.72
C TRP A 651 -4.45 22.69 -16.74
N GLU A 652 -5.73 22.84 -17.10
CA GLU A 652 -6.86 22.18 -16.41
C GLU A 652 -6.52 20.70 -16.16
N ASP A 653 -6.82 20.19 -14.97
CA ASP A 653 -6.56 18.79 -14.67
C ASP A 653 -7.45 17.91 -15.56
N ASN A 654 -6.82 17.09 -16.40
CA ASN A 654 -7.49 16.16 -17.31
C ASN A 654 -7.18 14.69 -16.99
N GLY A 655 -6.41 14.42 -15.93
CA GLY A 655 -6.03 13.07 -15.51
C GLY A 655 -5.02 12.35 -16.40
N GLY A 656 -4.49 13.01 -17.44
CA GLY A 656 -3.50 12.46 -18.35
C GLY A 656 -2.14 12.23 -17.70
N ASP A 657 -1.38 11.26 -18.22
CA ASP A 657 -0.05 10.91 -17.68
C ASP A 657 0.98 12.03 -17.87
N ASN A 658 0.71 12.99 -18.76
CA ASN A 658 1.49 14.21 -18.93
C ASN A 658 1.38 15.20 -17.75
N GLN A 659 0.40 15.00 -16.86
CA GLN A 659 0.19 15.78 -15.63
C GLN A 659 0.53 14.99 -14.36
N LYS A 660 0.95 13.73 -14.50
CA LYS A 660 1.37 12.88 -13.38
C LYS A 660 2.89 12.86 -13.28
N TRP A 661 3.37 12.86 -12.04
CA TRP A 661 4.79 12.97 -11.72
C TRP A 661 5.19 11.96 -10.66
N GLN A 662 6.40 11.42 -10.72
CA GLN A 662 7.05 10.71 -9.62
C GLN A 662 8.02 11.65 -8.92
N LEU A 663 7.99 11.68 -7.59
CA LEU A 663 8.95 12.41 -6.78
C LEU A 663 9.97 11.43 -6.24
N PHE A 664 11.16 11.41 -6.83
CA PHE A 664 12.27 10.60 -6.33
C PHE A 664 13.19 11.47 -5.50
N SER A 665 13.26 11.20 -4.20
CA SER A 665 14.28 11.80 -3.35
C SER A 665 15.68 11.32 -3.77
N GLN A 666 16.64 12.23 -3.82
CA GLN A 666 18.07 11.91 -3.90
C GLN A 666 18.74 11.99 -2.54
#